data_AF-A0A951W6K0-F1
#
_entry.id   AF-A0A951W6K0-F1
#
_cell.length_a   1.000
_cell.length_b   1.000
_cell.length_c   1.000
_cell.angle_alpha   90.00
_cell.angle_beta   90.00
_cell.angle_gamma   90.00
#
_symmetry.space_group_name_H-M   'P 1'
#
loop_
_entity.id
_entity.type
_entity.pdbx_description
1 polymer ?
#
loop_
_entity_poly.entity_id
_entity_poly.type
_entity_poly.pdbx_seq_one_letter_code
_entity_poly.pdbx_strand_id
1 'polypeptide(L)'
;MSKGKRWIAVAGCCALFAVLTGPEAGAFFPSGGFNQFGQLRYAVWPANDFDTNNNGVIEPGEGLEIRLEGGPRGFTAEEIVRVKAGFQVWQDVPTSYASFRYVGPIEDPILPGSATPDYLPTVFMQVATVPDGSGNILPDDVAYILPEVEALSGLTLKLYAITDVPITSGGSVVTVPAGNILDCDIIVNASAHRADGGASSLGVLDLADTMVTLVGYMLGLNPTPLNNLEPFDFDNVTGYPIESQVIQVTGPDGVPRMIGATPSMFPYSFLTEDISGTLTFGSKDLAPDDISGVSWLYPRKDGQNKFFTISQEARTHTRRGTGIPSSPVSGAHVVAWANVENNESAPRIPLFSTMSGLFNLHTNTNLVGKFHMPGLWKQIEIPSGPGGFFEPSYVFTMNPLTGGGLERQAPPGFTSSDFDSLQGAFPISYTTSVRVGTEFSTNYPSEVFNEFGNVYGIENNAVGTPMVWDFSKNTLVSAVTGKTLSRILPLNRPMFGDPNDVCPMNVLDGIGGTGGTGIDTGNITTLTGFTKRMRDFRDNVLLRSAAGTALVDLYYTVSPPLARLLLRSQTALDLFRRFAAAMEWTIMHWTMSAAVFCVLAGLFTARLLRGRRRAAAALFIALALLLGLGAGAQSIPMGTDEFVANSTHIFTGTVLSTECRWSPPTSTPPSTRIFTDVVVRVGQVVKGDLSAGSNVSFSVIGGQMGGFVLSASGIPTFTAGEEVVLYMVERAGRGLVLYGGERGKQLVSTNAKTGEKVVQKTGLAVLDAGKAVPEEEAPPPGELGLKEYLAFLRDMVRQQERAAATAR
;
A
#
# COMPACT_ATOMS: atom_id res chain seq x y z
N MET A 1 -3.63 -26.85 -48.85
CA MET A 1 -3.29 -27.04 -47.42
C MET A 1 -4.54 -26.83 -46.57
N SER A 2 -4.89 -27.76 -45.68
CA SER A 2 -6.23 -27.91 -45.11
C SER A 2 -6.60 -26.91 -44.00
N LYS A 3 -7.90 -26.60 -43.91
CA LYS A 3 -8.53 -25.64 -42.97
C LYS A 3 -8.28 -25.93 -41.48
N GLY A 4 -7.81 -27.13 -41.12
CA GLY A 4 -7.50 -27.52 -39.73
C GLY A 4 -6.22 -26.91 -39.16
N LYS A 5 -5.25 -26.51 -40.00
CA LYS A 5 -3.98 -25.90 -39.51
C LYS A 5 -4.07 -24.41 -39.22
N ARG A 6 -5.05 -23.69 -39.77
CA ARG A 6 -5.28 -22.26 -39.45
C ARG A 6 -5.93 -22.05 -38.08
N TRP A 7 -6.74 -22.99 -37.61
CA TRP A 7 -7.34 -22.91 -36.27
C TRP A 7 -6.35 -23.25 -35.14
N ILE A 8 -5.38 -24.12 -35.39
CA ILE A 8 -4.32 -24.42 -34.40
C ILE A 8 -3.31 -23.27 -34.32
N ALA A 9 -3.03 -22.56 -35.42
CA ALA A 9 -2.18 -21.37 -35.40
C ALA A 9 -2.89 -20.17 -34.76
N VAL A 10 -4.20 -19.96 -35.00
CA VAL A 10 -4.96 -18.85 -34.41
C VAL A 10 -5.30 -19.09 -32.93
N ALA A 11 -5.60 -20.34 -32.52
CA ALA A 11 -5.72 -20.68 -31.11
C ALA A 11 -4.36 -20.67 -30.39
N GLY A 12 -3.28 -21.05 -31.08
CA GLY A 12 -1.90 -20.84 -30.62
C GLY A 12 -1.56 -19.35 -30.46
N CYS A 13 -2.08 -18.47 -31.32
CA CYS A 13 -1.97 -17.01 -31.17
C CYS A 13 -2.83 -16.46 -30.02
N CYS A 14 -3.94 -17.10 -29.66
CA CYS A 14 -4.71 -16.75 -28.46
C CYS A 14 -4.06 -17.26 -27.17
N ALA A 15 -3.38 -18.40 -27.21
CA ALA A 15 -2.45 -18.82 -26.16
C ALA A 15 -1.24 -17.86 -26.05
N LEU A 16 -0.91 -17.15 -27.13
CA LEU A 16 0.05 -16.04 -27.13
C LEU A 16 -0.50 -14.79 -26.40
N PHE A 17 -1.81 -14.51 -26.45
CA PHE A 17 -2.39 -13.34 -25.77
C PHE A 17 -2.66 -13.55 -24.28
N ALA A 18 -2.84 -14.80 -23.82
CA ALA A 18 -2.79 -15.15 -22.39
C ALA A 18 -1.35 -15.14 -21.82
N VAL A 19 -0.35 -14.91 -22.67
CA VAL A 19 1.09 -14.88 -22.38
C VAL A 19 1.71 -13.52 -22.74
N LEU A 20 0.92 -12.53 -23.21
CA LEU A 20 1.39 -11.15 -23.37
C LEU A 20 1.35 -10.42 -22.02
N THR A 21 2.42 -10.69 -21.28
CA THR A 21 3.08 -9.83 -20.30
C THR A 21 2.30 -9.47 -19.05
N GLY A 22 2.35 -10.36 -18.06
CA GLY A 22 2.48 -9.91 -16.68
C GLY A 22 3.95 -9.96 -16.28
N PRO A 23 4.70 -8.85 -16.28
CA PRO A 23 5.86 -8.72 -15.42
C PRO A 23 5.34 -8.37 -14.02
N GLU A 24 5.66 -9.21 -13.04
CA GLU A 24 6.68 -8.87 -12.05
C GLU A 24 6.09 -8.04 -10.92
N ALA A 25 5.75 -8.74 -9.83
CA ALA A 25 5.18 -8.23 -8.60
C ALA A 25 6.21 -8.33 -7.45
N GLY A 26 6.55 -7.16 -6.89
CA GLY A 26 7.66 -6.72 -6.01
C GLY A 26 7.67 -7.11 -4.51
N ALA A 27 8.80 -7.15 -3.81
CA ALA A 27 8.87 -7.19 -2.33
C ALA A 27 9.29 -5.82 -1.83
N PHE A 28 8.35 -4.89 -1.87
CA PHE A 28 8.47 -3.49 -1.47
C PHE A 28 7.15 -2.85 -1.96
N PHE A 29 6.94 -1.58 -1.64
CA PHE A 29 5.69 -0.88 -1.91
C PHE A 29 5.88 0.15 -3.03
N PRO A 30 5.64 -0.19 -4.31
CA PRO A 30 5.75 0.78 -5.39
C PRO A 30 4.51 1.67 -5.46
N SER A 31 4.71 2.88 -5.99
CA SER A 31 3.63 3.78 -6.39
C SER A 31 3.06 3.39 -7.76
N GLY A 32 1.74 3.55 -7.92
CA GLY A 32 1.05 3.31 -9.18
C GLY A 32 -0.38 2.82 -8.96
N GLY A 33 -0.82 1.93 -9.85
CA GLY A 33 -2.06 1.19 -9.67
C GLY A 33 -2.59 0.54 -10.94
N PHE A 34 -3.82 0.03 -10.86
CA PHE A 34 -4.46 -0.61 -12.00
C PHE A 34 -5.19 0.40 -12.89
N ASN A 35 -4.90 0.37 -14.19
CA ASN A 35 -5.60 1.17 -15.19
C ASN A 35 -7.02 0.63 -15.47
N GLN A 36 -7.78 1.33 -16.32
CA GLN A 36 -9.17 0.98 -16.68
C GLN A 36 -9.35 -0.42 -17.30
N PHE A 37 -8.28 -1.07 -17.72
CA PHE A 37 -8.28 -2.43 -18.27
C PHE A 37 -7.87 -3.50 -17.25
N GLY A 38 -7.66 -3.12 -15.98
CA GLY A 38 -7.16 -4.01 -14.94
C GLY A 38 -5.69 -4.39 -15.13
N GLN A 39 -4.90 -3.56 -15.83
CA GLN A 39 -3.45 -3.75 -15.96
C GLN A 39 -2.72 -2.95 -14.89
N LEU A 40 -1.80 -3.59 -14.18
CA LEU A 40 -0.92 -2.94 -13.22
C LEU A 40 0.07 -2.00 -13.93
N ARG A 41 0.19 -0.77 -13.44
CA ARG A 41 1.12 0.26 -13.91
C ARG A 41 1.86 0.83 -12.71
N TYR A 42 3.18 0.74 -12.74
CA TYR A 42 4.04 1.42 -11.77
C TYR A 42 4.30 2.84 -12.26
N ALA A 43 4.34 3.81 -11.35
CA ALA A 43 4.76 5.17 -11.66
C ALA A 43 6.30 5.22 -11.60
N VAL A 44 6.93 5.22 -12.77
CA VAL A 44 8.40 5.20 -12.93
C VAL A 44 8.86 6.23 -13.96
N TRP A 45 10.12 6.64 -13.83
CA TRP A 45 10.79 7.41 -14.88
C TRP A 45 11.16 6.50 -16.06
N PRO A 46 10.85 6.90 -17.30
CA PRO A 46 11.39 6.26 -18.50
C PRO A 46 12.91 6.11 -18.46
N ALA A 47 13.42 4.95 -18.90
CA ALA A 47 14.87 4.72 -18.98
C ALA A 47 15.61 5.79 -19.81
N ASN A 48 14.96 6.31 -20.86
CA ASN A 48 15.52 7.35 -21.73
C ASN A 48 15.73 8.69 -21.01
N ASP A 49 15.07 8.93 -19.87
CA ASP A 49 15.30 10.15 -19.09
C ASP A 49 16.60 10.07 -18.30
N PHE A 50 17.11 8.85 -18.07
CA PHE A 50 18.45 8.61 -17.51
C PHE A 50 19.52 8.52 -18.60
N ASP A 51 19.19 7.94 -19.75
CA ASP A 51 20.09 7.71 -20.90
C ASP A 51 20.08 8.90 -21.87
N THR A 52 20.82 9.96 -21.51
CA THR A 52 20.75 11.24 -22.22
C THR A 52 21.27 11.20 -23.66
N ASN A 53 22.15 10.26 -23.98
CA ASN A 53 22.69 10.05 -25.32
C ASN A 53 21.97 8.92 -26.09
N ASN A 54 21.05 8.20 -25.42
CA ASN A 54 20.22 7.12 -25.94
C ASN A 54 21.05 5.95 -26.54
N ASN A 55 22.19 5.63 -25.91
CA ASN A 55 23.09 4.55 -26.34
C ASN A 55 22.77 3.19 -25.67
N GLY A 56 21.82 3.16 -24.74
CA GLY A 56 21.36 1.99 -24.00
C GLY A 56 22.14 1.70 -22.71
N VAL A 57 23.02 2.60 -22.26
CA VAL A 57 23.88 2.48 -21.08
C VAL A 57 23.90 3.81 -20.33
N ILE A 58 23.71 3.78 -19.01
CA ILE A 58 23.81 4.99 -18.18
C ILE A 58 25.27 5.24 -17.79
N GLU A 59 25.89 6.24 -18.40
CA GLU A 59 27.29 6.62 -18.16
C GLU A 59 27.45 7.68 -17.05
N PRO A 60 28.64 7.80 -16.43
CA PRO A 60 28.91 8.88 -15.48
C PRO A 60 28.69 10.26 -16.10
N GLY A 61 27.83 11.07 -15.49
CA GLY A 61 27.42 12.39 -16.00
C GLY A 61 26.06 12.38 -16.70
N GLU A 62 25.52 11.21 -17.00
CA GLU A 62 24.12 11.03 -17.41
C GLU A 62 23.22 10.82 -16.20
N GLY A 63 21.92 10.92 -16.43
CA GLY A 63 20.90 10.78 -15.41
C GLY A 63 19.76 11.77 -15.60
N LEU A 64 18.77 11.60 -14.75
CA LEU A 64 17.62 12.50 -14.68
C LEU A 64 18.10 13.90 -14.29
N GLU A 65 17.66 14.91 -15.04
CA GLU A 65 18.07 16.29 -14.83
C GLU A 65 17.36 16.88 -13.62
N ILE A 66 18.13 17.31 -12.61
CA ILE A 66 17.63 17.91 -11.38
C ILE A 66 18.06 19.37 -11.30
N ARG A 67 17.10 20.24 -11.02
CA ARG A 67 17.33 21.65 -10.67
C ARG A 67 17.24 21.82 -9.16
N LEU A 68 18.12 22.65 -8.61
CA LEU A 68 18.11 23.00 -7.20
C LEU A 68 17.94 24.50 -7.07
N GLU A 69 17.06 24.94 -6.19
CA GLU A 69 16.94 26.35 -5.85
C GLU A 69 18.12 26.82 -4.99
N GLY A 70 18.71 27.97 -5.30
CA GLY A 70 19.85 28.52 -4.56
C GLY A 70 19.65 29.97 -4.16
N GLY A 71 20.58 30.48 -3.36
CA GLY A 71 20.63 31.89 -2.98
C GLY A 71 19.88 32.21 -1.68
N PRO A 72 19.65 33.50 -1.36
CA PRO A 72 19.14 33.92 -0.05
C PRO A 72 17.75 33.35 0.31
N ARG A 73 16.94 33.03 -0.69
CA ARG A 73 15.58 32.47 -0.52
C ARG A 73 15.55 30.94 -0.67
N GLY A 74 16.59 30.35 -1.27
CA GLY A 74 16.68 28.91 -1.50
C GLY A 74 17.68 28.22 -0.58
N PHE A 75 18.32 27.16 -1.10
CA PHE A 75 19.40 26.47 -0.41
C PHE A 75 20.70 27.28 -0.42
N THR A 76 21.39 27.28 0.70
CA THR A 76 22.79 27.72 0.80
C THR A 76 23.70 26.73 0.05
N ALA A 77 24.93 27.15 -0.28
CA ALA A 77 25.89 26.28 -0.95
C ALA A 77 26.20 25.00 -0.15
N GLU A 78 26.20 25.08 1.20
CA GLU A 78 26.41 23.92 2.07
C GLU A 78 25.20 22.99 2.10
N GLU A 79 23.99 23.54 2.11
CA GLU A 79 22.76 22.75 2.03
C GLU A 79 22.63 22.04 0.68
N ILE A 80 23.02 22.68 -0.43
CA ILE A 80 23.07 22.05 -1.76
C ILE A 80 23.94 20.77 -1.75
N VAL A 81 25.07 20.78 -1.03
CA VAL A 81 25.92 19.59 -0.88
C VAL A 81 25.16 18.47 -0.15
N ARG A 82 24.40 18.81 0.91
CA ARG A 82 23.59 17.84 1.66
C ARG A 82 22.42 17.30 0.84
N VAL A 83 21.76 18.15 0.06
CA VAL A 83 20.70 17.72 -0.88
C VAL A 83 21.25 16.71 -1.86
N LYS A 84 22.39 17.02 -2.50
CA LYS A 84 23.06 16.10 -3.43
C LYS A 84 23.48 14.79 -2.76
N ALA A 85 23.86 14.81 -1.48
CA ALA A 85 24.17 13.60 -0.73
C ALA A 85 22.95 12.66 -0.60
N GLY A 86 21.74 13.19 -0.37
CA GLY A 86 20.53 12.38 -0.31
C GLY A 86 20.17 11.70 -1.64
N PHE A 87 20.40 12.38 -2.77
CA PHE A 87 20.29 11.76 -4.10
C PHE A 87 21.40 10.73 -4.37
N GLN A 88 22.63 11.02 -3.93
CA GLN A 88 23.78 10.14 -4.14
C GLN A 88 23.55 8.76 -3.54
N VAL A 89 22.91 8.67 -2.38
CA VAL A 89 22.56 7.40 -1.71
C VAL A 89 21.78 6.46 -2.64
N TRP A 90 20.84 6.97 -3.43
CA TRP A 90 20.08 6.17 -4.41
C TRP A 90 20.89 5.84 -5.68
N GLN A 91 21.74 6.76 -6.13
CA GLN A 91 22.62 6.57 -7.29
C GLN A 91 23.74 5.55 -7.02
N ASP A 92 24.11 5.40 -5.76
CA ASP A 92 25.14 4.47 -5.29
C ASP A 92 24.67 3.01 -5.26
N VAL A 93 23.39 2.74 -5.51
CA VAL A 93 22.84 1.37 -5.59
C VAL A 93 23.33 0.68 -6.87
N PRO A 94 24.27 -0.29 -6.78
CA PRO A 94 24.98 -0.80 -7.95
C PRO A 94 24.11 -1.64 -8.89
N THR A 95 22.95 -2.10 -8.40
CA THR A 95 21.99 -2.94 -9.15
C THR A 95 20.86 -2.14 -9.78
N SER A 96 20.85 -0.81 -9.57
CA SER A 96 19.88 0.13 -10.11
C SER A 96 20.53 1.07 -11.13
N TYR A 97 19.86 1.40 -12.23
CA TYR A 97 20.34 2.39 -13.20
C TYR A 97 19.95 3.83 -12.87
N ALA A 98 19.20 4.05 -11.77
CA ALA A 98 18.84 5.38 -11.33
C ALA A 98 20.12 6.24 -11.16
N SER A 99 20.13 7.41 -11.80
CA SER A 99 21.25 8.33 -11.82
C SER A 99 20.74 9.76 -11.95
N PHE A 100 21.49 10.73 -11.45
CA PHE A 100 21.07 12.14 -11.46
C PHE A 100 22.17 13.03 -12.02
N ARG A 101 21.76 14.06 -12.75
CA ARG A 101 22.65 15.14 -13.20
C ARG A 101 22.08 16.48 -12.77
N TYR A 102 22.94 17.35 -12.25
CA TYR A 102 22.52 18.62 -11.70
C TYR A 102 22.83 19.76 -12.66
N VAL A 103 21.84 20.62 -12.87
CA VAL A 103 22.05 21.92 -13.50
C VAL A 103 22.39 22.94 -12.42
N GLY A 104 23.08 24.03 -12.77
CA GLY A 104 23.41 25.10 -11.82
C GLY A 104 22.19 25.62 -11.06
N PRO A 105 22.37 26.20 -9.85
CA PRO A 105 21.24 26.57 -9.02
C PRO A 105 20.38 27.64 -9.69
N ILE A 106 19.08 27.55 -9.47
CA ILE A 106 18.12 28.57 -9.88
C ILE A 106 17.94 29.52 -8.71
N GLU A 107 18.21 30.82 -8.92
CA GLU A 107 18.05 31.85 -7.88
C GLU A 107 16.79 32.71 -8.10
N ASP A 108 16.15 32.57 -9.26
CA ASP A 108 14.89 33.26 -9.55
C ASP A 108 13.74 32.63 -8.74
N PRO A 109 12.85 33.44 -8.11
CA PRO A 109 11.73 32.91 -7.37
C PRO A 109 10.74 32.24 -8.32
N ILE A 110 10.60 30.92 -8.18
CA ILE A 110 9.62 30.10 -8.89
C ILE A 110 8.66 29.54 -7.84
N LEU A 111 7.34 29.68 -8.03
CA LEU A 111 6.40 29.00 -7.15
C LEU A 111 6.47 27.49 -7.47
N PRO A 112 6.87 26.61 -6.53
CA PRO A 112 7.10 25.20 -6.80
C PRO A 112 5.88 24.53 -7.43
N GLY A 113 5.96 23.90 -8.59
CA GLY A 113 4.78 23.37 -9.28
C GLY A 113 3.73 24.42 -9.62
N SER A 114 4.07 25.69 -9.89
CA SER A 114 3.11 26.74 -10.33
C SER A 114 3.10 27.02 -11.82
N ALA A 115 4.15 26.61 -12.51
CA ALA A 115 4.18 26.61 -13.95
C ALA A 115 3.33 25.45 -14.47
N THR A 116 2.80 25.55 -15.68
CA THR A 116 2.43 24.35 -16.44
C THR A 116 3.58 23.37 -16.36
N PRO A 117 3.35 22.05 -16.19
CA PRO A 117 4.41 21.05 -16.02
C PRO A 117 5.52 21.34 -17.01
N ASP A 118 6.66 21.77 -16.47
CA ASP A 118 7.81 22.12 -17.27
C ASP A 118 8.59 20.86 -17.66
N TYR A 119 8.21 19.72 -17.05
CA TYR A 119 8.83 18.42 -17.20
C TYR A 119 10.27 18.41 -16.67
N LEU A 120 10.55 19.28 -15.70
CA LEU A 120 11.88 19.53 -15.16
C LEU A 120 11.85 19.37 -13.64
N PRO A 121 12.25 18.19 -13.13
CA PRO A 121 12.27 17.95 -11.70
C PRO A 121 13.10 19.00 -10.95
N THR A 122 12.46 19.67 -9.98
CA THR A 122 13.09 20.76 -9.23
C THR A 122 12.95 20.57 -7.73
N VAL A 123 14.01 20.87 -7.00
CA VAL A 123 14.05 20.83 -5.54
C VAL A 123 14.13 22.26 -5.00
N PHE A 124 13.14 22.62 -4.20
CA PHE A 124 12.94 23.93 -3.63
C PHE A 124 13.14 23.91 -2.12
N MET A 125 13.58 25.03 -1.58
CA MET A 125 13.60 25.25 -0.14
C MET A 125 12.56 26.31 0.20
N GLN A 126 11.52 25.93 0.93
CA GLN A 126 10.53 26.87 1.41
C GLN A 126 11.00 27.53 2.70
N VAL A 127 11.24 28.85 2.65
CA VAL A 127 11.68 29.67 3.77
C VAL A 127 10.52 30.54 4.26
N ALA A 128 9.67 29.99 5.13
CA ALA A 128 8.54 30.75 5.68
C ALA A 128 8.98 31.81 6.71
N THR A 129 10.00 31.50 7.50
CA THR A 129 10.53 32.34 8.58
C THR A 129 12.06 32.37 8.53
N VAL A 130 12.66 33.47 9.00
CA VAL A 130 14.13 33.61 9.05
C VAL A 130 14.59 33.67 10.51
N PRO A 131 15.64 32.91 10.87
CA PRO A 131 16.34 33.01 12.15
C PRO A 131 16.77 34.43 12.52
N ASP A 132 16.72 34.81 13.79
CA ASP A 132 17.15 36.13 14.24
C ASP A 132 18.67 36.28 14.01
N GLY A 133 19.07 37.34 13.31
CA GLY A 133 20.48 37.62 13.00
C GLY A 133 21.03 36.92 11.74
N SER A 134 20.20 36.19 10.98
CA SER A 134 20.59 35.64 9.67
C SER A 134 20.56 36.69 8.56
N GLY A 135 21.67 37.42 8.39
CA GLY A 135 21.78 38.49 7.39
C GLY A 135 21.76 38.04 5.92
N ASN A 136 21.89 36.73 5.65
CA ASN A 136 22.02 36.17 4.30
C ASN A 136 20.82 35.30 3.86
N ILE A 137 19.79 35.16 4.70
CA ILE A 137 18.58 34.39 4.40
C ILE A 137 17.41 35.36 4.33
N LEU A 138 16.57 35.21 3.30
CA LEU A 138 15.37 36.00 3.10
C LEU A 138 14.14 35.07 3.09
N PRO A 139 13.03 35.47 3.71
CA PRO A 139 11.81 34.67 3.66
C PRO A 139 11.19 34.74 2.27
N ASP A 140 10.52 33.68 1.87
CA ASP A 140 9.70 33.64 0.66
C ASP A 140 8.56 34.65 0.72
N ASP A 141 8.11 35.13 -0.44
CA ASP A 141 6.85 35.86 -0.48
C ASP A 141 5.74 34.90 -0.04
N VAL A 142 4.74 35.43 0.66
CA VAL A 142 3.56 34.67 1.11
C VAL A 142 2.86 34.00 -0.08
N ALA A 143 2.94 34.59 -1.28
CA ALA A 143 2.41 33.98 -2.51
C ALA A 143 3.14 32.69 -2.92
N TYR A 144 4.41 32.52 -2.55
CA TYR A 144 5.28 31.38 -2.88
C TYR A 144 5.22 30.25 -1.84
N ILE A 145 4.66 30.50 -0.65
CA ILE A 145 4.56 29.52 0.43
C ILE A 145 3.41 28.53 0.19
N LEU A 146 3.69 27.24 0.42
CA LEU A 146 2.73 26.15 0.59
C LEU A 146 2.52 25.92 2.10
N PRO A 147 1.41 26.41 2.68
CA PRO A 147 1.15 26.23 4.11
C PRO A 147 1.09 24.75 4.52
N GLU A 148 0.72 23.86 3.60
CA GLU A 148 0.68 22.42 3.81
C GLU A 148 2.06 21.81 4.17
N VAL A 149 3.16 22.50 3.80
CA VAL A 149 4.56 22.06 4.05
C VAL A 149 5.08 22.52 5.41
N GLU A 150 4.50 23.56 6.02
CA GLU A 150 5.05 24.20 7.23
C GLU A 150 5.17 23.28 8.45
N ALA A 151 4.43 22.17 8.45
CA ALA A 151 4.45 21.15 9.51
C ALA A 151 4.91 19.76 9.02
N LEU A 152 5.54 19.72 7.84
CA LEU A 152 6.22 18.55 7.28
C LEU A 152 7.73 18.84 7.18
N SER A 153 8.57 17.80 7.12
CA SER A 153 10.01 17.95 6.83
C SER A 153 10.22 18.35 5.36
N GLY A 154 9.40 17.79 4.48
CA GLY A 154 9.26 18.19 3.09
C GLY A 154 8.11 17.45 2.41
N LEU A 155 7.96 17.70 1.11
CA LEU A 155 6.87 17.22 0.29
C LEU A 155 7.38 16.90 -1.12
N THR A 156 7.10 15.70 -1.61
CA THR A 156 7.29 15.32 -3.01
C THR A 156 5.95 15.41 -3.75
N LEU A 157 5.91 16.23 -4.79
CA LEU A 157 4.80 16.41 -5.73
C LEU A 157 5.12 15.67 -7.03
N LYS A 158 4.53 14.51 -7.23
CA LYS A 158 4.79 13.65 -8.40
C LYS A 158 3.59 13.63 -9.34
N LEU A 159 3.75 14.19 -10.53
CA LEU A 159 2.76 14.13 -11.61
C LEU A 159 3.04 12.93 -12.51
N TYR A 160 2.06 12.05 -12.70
CA TYR A 160 2.20 10.89 -13.58
C TYR A 160 0.89 10.50 -14.24
N ALA A 161 0.96 9.64 -15.25
CA ALA A 161 -0.19 9.14 -15.98
C ALA A 161 -0.57 7.72 -15.50
N ILE A 162 -1.83 7.50 -15.09
CA ILE A 162 -2.33 6.15 -14.73
C ILE A 162 -3.09 5.46 -15.87
N THR A 163 -3.52 6.24 -16.86
CA THR A 163 -3.99 5.76 -18.17
C THR A 163 -3.18 6.44 -19.26
N ASP A 164 -3.29 5.96 -20.50
CA ASP A 164 -2.69 6.70 -21.62
C ASP A 164 -3.39 8.07 -21.74
N VAL A 165 -2.62 9.14 -21.78
CA VAL A 165 -3.13 10.52 -21.79
C VAL A 165 -2.53 11.34 -22.93
N PRO A 166 -3.35 12.07 -23.70
CA PRO A 166 -2.81 13.05 -24.65
C PRO A 166 -2.35 14.31 -23.91
N ILE A 167 -1.14 14.77 -24.19
CA ILE A 167 -0.60 16.06 -23.76
C ILE A 167 -0.37 16.94 -24.98
N THR A 168 -0.57 18.25 -24.82
CA THR A 168 -0.16 19.23 -25.85
C THR A 168 1.15 19.86 -25.40
N SER A 169 2.22 19.67 -26.17
CA SER A 169 3.53 20.26 -25.91
C SER A 169 4.13 20.80 -27.21
N GLY A 170 4.64 22.03 -27.18
CA GLY A 170 5.25 22.67 -28.35
C GLY A 170 4.34 22.77 -29.59
N GLY A 171 3.01 22.80 -29.40
CA GLY A 171 2.02 22.82 -30.48
C GLY A 171 1.69 21.44 -31.10
N SER A 172 2.30 20.36 -30.62
CA SER A 172 2.00 18.98 -31.02
C SER A 172 1.22 18.25 -29.92
N VAL A 173 0.33 17.34 -30.31
CA VAL A 173 -0.34 16.43 -29.38
C VAL A 173 0.42 15.11 -29.33
N VAL A 174 0.94 14.75 -28.17
CA VAL A 174 1.70 13.52 -27.93
C VAL A 174 0.92 12.67 -26.92
N THR A 175 0.89 11.35 -27.10
CA THR A 175 0.29 10.45 -26.10
C THR A 175 1.38 9.98 -25.14
N VAL A 176 1.19 10.25 -23.85
CA VAL A 176 2.02 9.71 -22.77
C VAL A 176 1.44 8.36 -22.36
N PRO A 177 2.24 7.28 -22.39
CA PRO A 177 1.83 5.98 -21.88
C PRO A 177 1.55 5.98 -20.37
N ALA A 178 0.60 5.15 -19.95
CA ALA A 178 0.33 4.89 -18.54
C ALA A 178 1.57 4.32 -17.81
N GLY A 179 1.84 4.82 -16.61
CA GLY A 179 2.97 4.46 -15.75
C GLY A 179 4.14 5.44 -15.81
N ASN A 180 4.15 6.38 -16.76
CA ASN A 180 5.23 7.35 -16.86
C ASN A 180 5.03 8.51 -15.88
N ILE A 181 6.07 8.77 -15.08
CA ILE A 181 6.22 10.06 -14.38
C ILE A 181 6.48 11.14 -15.42
N LEU A 182 5.79 12.27 -15.26
CA LEU A 182 5.86 13.42 -16.15
C LEU A 182 6.69 14.54 -15.55
N ASP A 183 6.49 14.77 -14.25
CA ASP A 183 7.08 15.87 -13.53
C ASP A 183 7.17 15.52 -12.05
N CYS A 184 8.18 16.04 -11.36
CA CYS A 184 8.32 15.82 -9.93
C CYS A 184 9.06 16.96 -9.24
N ASP A 185 8.35 17.66 -8.36
CA ASP A 185 8.94 18.70 -7.52
C ASP A 185 9.10 18.21 -6.09
N ILE A 186 10.19 18.62 -5.44
CA ILE A 186 10.42 18.40 -4.02
C ILE A 186 10.47 19.76 -3.33
N ILE A 187 9.68 19.94 -2.28
CA ILE A 187 9.66 21.15 -1.46
C ILE A 187 10.13 20.78 -0.06
N VAL A 188 11.24 21.36 0.37
CA VAL A 188 11.83 21.12 1.71
C VAL A 188 11.45 22.27 2.63
N ASN A 189 11.06 21.96 3.87
CA ASN A 189 10.73 22.95 4.88
C ASN A 189 12.00 23.50 5.56
N ALA A 190 12.38 24.75 5.29
CA ALA A 190 13.58 25.32 5.88
C ALA A 190 13.54 25.35 7.42
N SER A 191 12.37 25.55 8.03
CA SER A 191 12.22 25.60 9.50
C SER A 191 12.50 24.25 10.15
N ALA A 192 12.31 23.14 9.44
CA ALA A 192 12.68 21.82 9.93
C ALA A 192 14.20 21.55 9.89
N HIS A 193 14.95 22.31 9.07
CA HIS A 193 16.35 22.04 8.73
C HIS A 193 17.34 23.16 9.09
N ARG A 194 16.88 24.31 9.59
CA ARG A 194 17.71 25.45 10.02
C ARG A 194 17.59 25.71 11.53
N ALA A 195 18.66 26.21 12.12
CA ALA A 195 18.90 26.20 13.57
C ALA A 195 18.11 27.21 14.42
N ASP A 196 17.00 27.76 13.93
CA ASP A 196 16.11 28.64 14.69
C ASP A 196 14.68 28.29 14.29
N GLY A 197 13.99 27.56 15.17
CA GLY A 197 12.64 27.05 14.94
C GLY A 197 12.52 25.53 14.89
N GLY A 198 13.37 24.80 15.62
CA GLY A 198 13.39 23.33 15.65
C GLY A 198 11.97 22.74 15.67
N ALA A 199 11.60 22.07 14.57
CA ALA A 199 10.27 21.52 14.37
C ALA A 199 9.99 20.28 15.23
N SER A 200 10.99 19.83 16.01
CA SER A 200 10.91 18.68 16.90
C SER A 200 11.62 18.97 18.21
N SER A 201 11.26 18.21 19.25
CA SER A 201 11.89 18.23 20.57
C SER A 201 13.39 17.86 20.58
N LEU A 202 13.92 17.28 19.49
CA LEU A 202 15.34 16.93 19.32
C LEU A 202 16.17 18.00 18.60
N GLY A 203 15.55 19.09 18.14
CA GLY A 203 16.20 20.10 17.32
C GLY A 203 15.97 19.89 15.82
N VAL A 204 16.99 20.21 15.03
CA VAL A 204 16.93 20.31 13.56
C VAL A 204 17.07 18.92 12.92
N LEU A 205 16.23 18.63 11.92
CA LEU A 205 16.30 17.38 11.15
C LEU A 205 17.51 17.37 10.19
N ASP A 206 18.11 16.20 9.99
CA ASP A 206 19.17 16.05 8.98
C ASP A 206 18.56 16.21 7.56
N LEU A 207 19.04 17.22 6.83
CA LEU A 207 18.56 17.52 5.48
C LEU A 207 18.86 16.38 4.50
N ALA A 208 20.01 15.71 4.62
CA ALA A 208 20.34 14.60 3.73
C ALA A 208 19.39 13.42 3.96
N ASP A 209 19.10 13.10 5.22
CA ASP A 209 18.15 12.05 5.63
C ASP A 209 16.74 12.31 5.07
N THR A 210 16.21 13.51 5.26
CA THR A 210 14.91 13.90 4.67
C THR A 210 14.93 13.79 3.15
N MET A 211 16.03 14.18 2.50
CA MET A 211 16.16 14.05 1.06
C MET A 211 16.19 12.59 0.58
N VAL A 212 16.77 11.64 1.34
CA VAL A 212 16.72 10.22 0.97
C VAL A 212 15.27 9.75 0.86
N THR A 213 14.42 10.04 1.85
CA THR A 213 12.98 9.70 1.81
C THR A 213 12.25 10.39 0.65
N LEU A 214 12.46 11.70 0.46
CA LEU A 214 11.77 12.46 -0.60
C LEU A 214 12.17 11.99 -2.01
N VAL A 215 13.44 11.59 -2.20
CA VAL A 215 13.92 10.98 -3.44
C VAL A 215 13.36 9.57 -3.63
N GLY A 216 13.15 8.79 -2.57
CA GLY A 216 12.43 7.51 -2.65
C GLY A 216 11.03 7.66 -3.24
N TYR A 217 10.25 8.65 -2.78
CA TYR A 217 8.95 8.97 -3.37
C TYR A 217 9.05 9.40 -4.84
N MET A 218 10.05 10.20 -5.18
CA MET A 218 10.33 10.65 -6.55
C MET A 218 10.67 9.49 -7.49
N LEU A 219 11.42 8.50 -7.00
CA LEU A 219 11.78 7.28 -7.73
C LEU A 219 10.63 6.27 -7.82
N GLY A 220 9.50 6.53 -7.16
CA GLY A 220 8.31 5.71 -7.31
C GLY A 220 8.12 4.67 -6.20
N LEU A 221 8.85 4.78 -5.09
CA LEU A 221 8.59 4.01 -3.86
C LEU A 221 7.51 4.69 -3.00
N ASN A 222 6.89 3.91 -2.13
CA ASN A 222 5.85 4.31 -1.19
C ASN A 222 6.13 3.68 0.20
N PRO A 223 5.39 4.07 1.25
CA PRO A 223 5.69 3.64 2.60
C PRO A 223 5.56 2.14 2.81
N THR A 224 6.35 1.61 3.74
CA THR A 224 6.39 0.19 4.11
C THR A 224 6.16 0.00 5.62
N PRO A 225 5.44 -1.06 6.06
CA PRO A 225 5.31 -1.40 7.47
C PRO A 225 6.54 -2.14 8.04
N LEU A 226 7.47 -2.55 7.19
CA LEU A 226 8.69 -3.25 7.56
C LEU A 226 9.54 -2.38 8.50
N ASN A 227 10.00 -2.96 9.61
CA ASN A 227 10.87 -2.26 10.54
C ASN A 227 11.73 -3.25 11.34
N ASN A 228 12.88 -2.78 11.85
CA ASN A 228 13.71 -3.49 12.83
C ASN A 228 13.86 -2.66 14.11
N LEU A 229 12.83 -1.88 14.43
CA LEU A 229 12.86 -0.94 15.54
C LEU A 229 12.63 -1.66 16.86
N GLU A 230 13.28 -1.15 17.90
CA GLU A 230 12.99 -1.55 19.27
C GLU A 230 11.53 -1.23 19.64
N PRO A 231 10.94 -1.96 20.60
CA PRO A 231 9.62 -1.63 21.12
C PRO A 231 9.56 -0.15 21.48
N PHE A 232 8.59 0.56 20.90
CA PHE A 232 8.52 2.00 21.05
C PHE A 232 8.18 2.37 22.49
N ASP A 233 9.14 2.95 23.20
CA ASP A 233 8.93 3.57 24.50
C ASP A 233 8.61 5.06 24.29
N PHE A 234 7.33 5.42 24.47
CA PHE A 234 6.86 6.82 24.35
C PHE A 234 7.40 7.74 25.45
N ASP A 235 8.02 7.19 26.51
CA ASP A 235 8.68 7.94 27.58
C ASP A 235 10.20 8.08 27.34
N ASN A 236 10.73 7.57 26.22
CA ASN A 236 12.15 7.67 25.91
C ASN A 236 12.56 9.14 25.69
N VAL A 237 13.73 9.51 26.23
CA VAL A 237 14.28 10.89 26.22
C VAL A 237 14.38 11.46 24.80
N THR A 238 14.50 10.60 23.79
CA THR A 238 14.66 11.02 22.40
C THR A 238 13.33 11.34 21.70
N GLY A 239 12.23 10.67 22.03
CA GLY A 239 10.95 10.81 21.32
C GLY A 239 10.90 10.17 19.91
N TYR A 240 11.91 9.39 19.52
CA TYR A 240 11.96 8.65 18.24
C TYR A 240 12.22 7.15 18.50
N PRO A 241 11.70 6.25 17.65
CA PRO A 241 12.08 4.84 17.70
C PRO A 241 13.57 4.69 17.39
N ILE A 242 14.20 3.68 17.97
CA ILE A 242 15.62 3.39 17.78
C ILE A 242 15.77 1.99 17.17
N GLU A 243 16.73 1.81 16.28
CA GLU A 243 17.27 0.51 15.88
C GLU A 243 18.79 0.48 16.04
N SER A 244 19.37 -0.72 16.12
CA SER A 244 20.82 -0.90 15.98
C SER A 244 21.20 -1.19 14.53
N GLN A 245 22.44 -0.88 14.17
CA GLN A 245 23.02 -1.37 12.91
C GLN A 245 23.21 -2.89 12.95
N VAL A 246 22.72 -3.59 11.93
CA VAL A 246 22.62 -5.06 11.94
C VAL A 246 23.17 -5.74 10.68
N ILE A 247 23.38 -5.00 9.59
CA ILE A 247 23.86 -5.58 8.33
C ILE A 247 25.05 -4.80 7.79
N GLN A 248 26.06 -5.51 7.28
CA GLN A 248 27.19 -4.89 6.58
C GLN A 248 26.86 -4.73 5.09
N VAL A 249 27.08 -3.53 4.55
CA VAL A 249 27.00 -3.25 3.12
C VAL A 249 28.23 -2.45 2.71
N THR A 250 28.91 -2.90 1.65
CA THR A 250 30.04 -2.18 1.04
C THR A 250 29.51 -1.15 0.05
N GLY A 251 29.80 0.12 0.32
CA GLY A 251 29.46 1.23 -0.57
C GLY A 251 30.29 1.24 -1.86
N PRO A 252 29.96 2.10 -2.83
CA PRO A 252 30.71 2.20 -4.09
C PRO A 252 32.14 2.70 -3.91
N ASP A 253 32.45 3.31 -2.77
CA ASP A 253 33.82 3.68 -2.37
C ASP A 253 34.65 2.47 -1.90
N GLY A 254 34.06 1.27 -1.86
CA GLY A 254 34.70 0.04 -1.43
C GLY A 254 34.84 -0.08 0.09
N VAL A 255 34.20 0.81 0.87
CA VAL A 255 34.26 0.80 2.33
C VAL A 255 33.05 0.05 2.90
N PRO A 256 33.26 -1.04 3.66
CA PRO A 256 32.18 -1.74 4.36
C PRO A 256 31.66 -0.90 5.51
N ARG A 257 30.34 -0.79 5.64
CA ARG A 257 29.65 -0.08 6.72
C ARG A 257 28.57 -0.96 7.31
N MET A 258 28.40 -0.88 8.62
CA MET A 258 27.20 -1.43 9.26
C MET A 258 26.06 -0.42 9.08
N ILE A 259 24.89 -0.91 8.71
CA ILE A 259 23.68 -0.12 8.45
C ILE A 259 22.47 -0.75 9.14
N GLY A 260 21.39 0.01 9.21
CA GLY A 260 20.08 -0.41 9.71
C GLY A 260 19.36 -1.41 8.82
N ALA A 261 18.21 -1.89 9.29
CA ALA A 261 17.31 -2.74 8.51
C ALA A 261 15.91 -2.16 8.33
N THR A 262 15.56 -1.11 9.09
CA THR A 262 14.34 -0.34 8.87
C THR A 262 14.47 0.48 7.59
N PRO A 263 13.56 0.33 6.62
CA PRO A 263 13.63 1.09 5.37
C PRO A 263 13.50 2.60 5.58
N SER A 264 14.20 3.37 4.77
CA SER A 264 14.04 4.83 4.66
C SER A 264 12.60 5.22 4.30
N MET A 265 11.86 4.31 3.64
CA MET A 265 10.43 4.47 3.36
C MET A 265 9.51 4.12 4.54
N PHE A 266 10.02 3.93 5.76
CA PHE A 266 9.19 3.74 6.95
C PHE A 266 8.40 5.03 7.28
N PRO A 267 7.11 4.96 7.66
CA PRO A 267 6.26 6.14 7.83
C PRO A 267 6.58 7.02 9.04
N TYR A 268 7.48 6.59 9.94
CA TYR A 268 7.98 7.43 11.03
C TYR A 268 9.45 7.75 10.81
N SER A 269 9.88 8.91 11.30
CA SER A 269 11.30 9.15 11.54
C SER A 269 11.80 8.23 12.66
N PHE A 270 13.03 7.77 12.55
CA PHE A 270 13.69 6.89 13.52
C PHE A 270 15.18 7.17 13.58
N LEU A 271 15.81 6.68 14.64
CA LEU A 271 17.24 6.78 14.88
C LEU A 271 17.88 5.40 14.73
N THR A 272 19.11 5.40 14.25
CA THR A 272 19.97 4.22 14.21
C THR A 272 21.15 4.47 15.14
N GLU A 273 21.38 3.53 16.04
CA GLU A 273 22.52 3.50 16.95
C GLU A 273 23.69 2.76 16.31
N ASP A 274 24.84 3.42 16.21
CA ASP A 274 26.08 2.81 15.74
C ASP A 274 26.77 1.99 16.85
N ILE A 275 27.83 1.26 16.47
CA ILE A 275 28.61 0.43 17.39
C ILE A 275 29.25 1.19 18.57
N SER A 276 29.32 2.52 18.51
CA SER A 276 29.86 3.38 19.56
C SER A 276 28.78 3.93 20.51
N GLY A 277 27.50 3.64 20.23
CA GLY A 277 26.35 4.22 20.92
C GLY A 277 25.95 5.60 20.40
N THR A 278 26.46 6.02 19.24
CA THR A 278 26.09 7.31 18.63
C THR A 278 24.79 7.13 17.87
N LEU A 279 23.81 7.99 18.16
CA LEU A 279 22.53 8.02 17.46
C LEU A 279 22.61 8.95 16.25
N THR A 280 22.18 8.45 15.10
CA THR A 280 21.99 9.22 13.86
C THR A 280 20.60 8.97 13.30
N PHE A 281 20.06 9.86 12.48
CA PHE A 281 18.81 9.56 11.76
C PHE A 281 18.99 8.36 10.83
N GLY A 282 18.06 7.42 10.92
CA GLY A 282 18.20 6.10 10.30
C GLY A 282 17.73 6.00 8.86
N SER A 283 17.10 7.04 8.30
CA SER A 283 16.75 7.06 6.87
C SER A 283 17.89 7.58 5.99
N LYS A 284 19.07 7.83 6.56
CA LYS A 284 20.24 8.41 5.89
C LYS A 284 20.94 7.43 4.95
N ASP A 285 20.80 6.14 5.19
CA ASP A 285 21.23 5.05 4.31
C ASP A 285 20.02 4.21 3.86
N LEU A 286 20.28 3.25 2.96
CA LEU A 286 19.21 2.41 2.40
C LEU A 286 19.23 1.03 3.04
N ALA A 287 18.08 0.62 3.57
CA ALA A 287 17.89 -0.75 4.00
C ALA A 287 17.86 -1.71 2.78
N PRO A 288 18.03 -3.02 3.00
CA PRO A 288 17.94 -4.01 1.92
C PRO A 288 16.64 -3.95 1.11
N ASP A 289 15.49 -3.67 1.74
CA ASP A 289 14.19 -3.52 1.07
C ASP A 289 14.19 -2.34 0.09
N ASP A 290 14.77 -1.19 0.46
CA ASP A 290 14.90 0.00 -0.40
C ASP A 290 15.80 -0.28 -1.61
N ILE A 291 16.96 -0.91 -1.37
CA ILE A 291 17.91 -1.31 -2.41
C ILE A 291 17.23 -2.25 -3.42
N SER A 292 16.48 -3.22 -2.93
CA SER A 292 15.73 -4.16 -3.76
C SER A 292 14.59 -3.47 -4.51
N GLY A 293 13.90 -2.52 -3.87
CA GLY A 293 12.84 -1.71 -4.49
C GLY A 293 13.33 -0.88 -5.66
N VAL A 294 14.37 -0.06 -5.47
CA VAL A 294 14.90 0.76 -6.56
C VAL A 294 15.54 -0.09 -7.65
N SER A 295 16.23 -1.19 -7.29
CA SER A 295 16.83 -2.11 -8.27
C SER A 295 15.81 -2.89 -9.07
N TRP A 296 14.56 -2.96 -8.60
CA TRP A 296 13.47 -3.53 -9.35
C TRP A 296 12.80 -2.52 -10.28
N LEU A 297 12.57 -1.30 -9.80
CA LEU A 297 11.97 -0.24 -10.62
C LEU A 297 12.91 0.18 -11.76
N TYR A 298 14.22 0.18 -11.50
CA TYR A 298 15.26 0.62 -12.43
C TYR A 298 16.37 -0.43 -12.59
N PRO A 299 16.07 -1.63 -13.13
CA PRO A 299 16.99 -2.77 -13.05
C PRO A 299 18.21 -2.66 -13.97
N ARG A 300 19.42 -2.82 -13.41
CA ARG A 300 20.63 -3.12 -14.20
C ARG A 300 20.77 -4.63 -14.42
N LYS A 301 21.03 -5.03 -15.68
CA LYS A 301 21.08 -6.44 -16.09
C LYS A 301 22.12 -7.28 -15.33
N ASP A 302 23.25 -6.70 -14.97
CA ASP A 302 24.36 -7.32 -14.23
C ASP A 302 24.07 -7.51 -12.74
N GLY A 303 23.06 -6.83 -12.19
CA GLY A 303 22.66 -6.93 -10.79
C GLY A 303 21.56 -7.95 -10.50
N GLN A 304 20.66 -8.21 -11.45
CA GLN A 304 19.44 -9.00 -11.20
C GLN A 304 19.70 -10.46 -10.84
N ASN A 305 20.86 -11.01 -11.24
CA ASN A 305 21.25 -12.37 -10.87
C ASN A 305 21.54 -12.54 -9.37
N LYS A 306 21.73 -11.45 -8.61
CA LYS A 306 21.96 -11.46 -7.16
C LYS A 306 20.68 -11.68 -6.36
N PHE A 307 19.53 -11.50 -7.00
CA PHE A 307 18.22 -11.59 -6.35
C PHE A 307 17.45 -12.85 -6.75
N PHE A 308 16.51 -13.24 -5.90
CA PHE A 308 15.51 -14.26 -6.20
C PHE A 308 14.11 -13.83 -5.73
N THR A 309 13.11 -14.60 -6.17
CA THR A 309 11.70 -14.29 -5.93
C THR A 309 10.98 -15.46 -5.30
N ILE A 310 10.12 -15.16 -4.34
CA ILE A 310 9.11 -16.08 -3.80
C ILE A 310 7.74 -15.62 -4.28
N SER A 311 6.91 -16.58 -4.66
CA SER A 311 5.51 -16.33 -5.03
C SER A 311 4.68 -17.46 -4.47
N GLN A 312 3.85 -17.15 -3.49
CA GLN A 312 3.10 -18.11 -2.70
C GLN A 312 1.72 -17.54 -2.34
N GLU A 313 0.99 -18.26 -1.49
CA GLU A 313 -0.37 -17.91 -1.12
C GLU A 313 -0.55 -17.96 0.40
N ALA A 314 -1.34 -17.03 0.89
CA ALA A 314 -1.84 -16.92 2.25
C ALA A 314 -3.34 -17.22 2.27
N ARG A 315 -3.75 -18.17 3.12
CA ARG A 315 -5.16 -18.52 3.34
C ARG A 315 -5.46 -18.63 4.83
N THR A 316 -6.74 -18.65 5.18
CA THR A 316 -7.20 -19.01 6.53
C THR A 316 -7.09 -20.53 6.77
N HIS A 317 -7.34 -20.96 8.00
CA HIS A 317 -7.40 -22.39 8.33
C HIS A 317 -8.73 -23.01 7.93
N THR A 318 -8.70 -24.27 7.49
CA THR A 318 -9.91 -25.02 7.19
C THR A 318 -10.40 -25.67 8.48
N ARG A 319 -11.68 -25.47 8.83
CA ARG A 319 -12.27 -26.17 9.96
C ARG A 319 -12.69 -27.59 9.56
N ARG A 320 -11.71 -28.49 9.57
CA ARG A 320 -11.87 -29.92 9.21
C ARG A 320 -13.01 -30.55 10.04
N GLY A 321 -14.04 -31.02 9.35
CA GLY A 321 -15.27 -31.61 9.96
C GLY A 321 -16.53 -30.76 9.84
N THR A 322 -16.42 -29.45 9.58
CA THR A 322 -17.59 -28.56 9.39
C THR A 322 -17.92 -28.26 7.93
N GLY A 323 -17.01 -28.58 7.01
CA GLY A 323 -17.17 -28.29 5.58
C GLY A 323 -16.95 -26.83 5.18
N ILE A 324 -16.41 -25.99 6.07
CA ILE A 324 -16.05 -24.59 5.79
C ILE A 324 -14.67 -24.54 5.11
N PRO A 325 -14.53 -24.02 3.87
CA PRO A 325 -13.25 -23.87 3.17
C PRO A 325 -12.31 -22.88 3.86
N SER A 326 -11.00 -23.02 3.59
CA SER A 326 -10.09 -21.89 3.76
C SER A 326 -10.38 -20.80 2.73
N SER A 327 -10.22 -19.54 3.13
CA SER A 327 -10.39 -18.36 2.28
C SER A 327 -9.04 -17.68 2.02
N PRO A 328 -8.82 -17.10 0.83
CA PRO A 328 -7.64 -16.26 0.59
C PRO A 328 -7.59 -15.08 1.57
N VAL A 329 -6.41 -14.80 2.13
CA VAL A 329 -6.21 -13.70 3.07
C VAL A 329 -5.74 -12.48 2.29
N SER A 330 -6.54 -11.42 2.27
CA SER A 330 -6.19 -10.15 1.63
C SER A 330 -5.50 -9.22 2.63
N GLY A 331 -4.36 -8.62 2.27
CA GLY A 331 -3.69 -7.60 3.06
C GLY A 331 -2.83 -8.09 4.21
N ALA A 332 -2.51 -9.39 4.27
CA ALA A 332 -1.52 -9.87 5.22
C ALA A 332 -0.13 -9.39 4.89
N HIS A 333 0.55 -8.85 5.91
CA HIS A 333 1.95 -8.50 5.86
C HIS A 333 2.77 -9.78 5.92
N VAL A 334 3.58 -10.01 4.88
CA VAL A 334 4.48 -11.15 4.78
C VAL A 334 5.90 -10.62 4.90
N VAL A 335 6.66 -11.18 5.84
CA VAL A 335 8.01 -10.70 6.20
C VAL A 335 9.01 -11.82 6.02
N ALA A 336 10.16 -11.51 5.43
CA ALA A 336 11.32 -12.39 5.34
C ALA A 336 12.37 -12.00 6.40
N TRP A 337 12.55 -12.89 7.37
CA TRP A 337 13.50 -12.75 8.48
C TRP A 337 14.80 -13.47 8.15
N ALA A 338 15.87 -12.71 7.94
CA ALA A 338 17.16 -13.21 7.54
C ALA A 338 18.10 -13.45 8.74
N ASN A 339 18.95 -14.46 8.64
CA ASN A 339 20.17 -14.52 9.43
C ASN A 339 21.23 -13.60 8.79
N VAL A 340 21.72 -12.61 9.55
CA VAL A 340 22.71 -11.62 9.08
C VAL A 340 24.12 -11.82 9.65
N GLU A 341 24.28 -12.72 10.63
CA GLU A 341 25.55 -12.93 11.34
C GLU A 341 26.31 -14.20 10.89
N ASN A 342 25.85 -14.86 9.82
CA ASN A 342 26.34 -16.19 9.41
C ASN A 342 26.29 -17.22 10.56
N ASN A 343 25.30 -17.06 11.45
CA ASN A 343 25.09 -17.92 12.61
C ASN A 343 23.60 -18.20 12.77
N GLU A 344 23.17 -19.44 12.50
CA GLU A 344 21.75 -19.82 12.56
C GLU A 344 21.13 -19.72 13.97
N SER A 345 21.94 -19.57 15.01
CA SER A 345 21.46 -19.35 16.39
C SER A 345 21.26 -17.86 16.73
N ALA A 346 21.73 -16.94 15.88
CA ALA A 346 21.56 -15.50 16.09
C ALA A 346 20.09 -15.09 15.87
N PRO A 347 19.63 -14.01 16.52
CA PRO A 347 18.34 -13.40 16.21
C PRO A 347 18.21 -13.09 14.71
N ARG A 348 17.04 -13.37 14.15
CA ARG A 348 16.77 -13.07 12.74
C ARG A 348 16.28 -11.64 12.59
N ILE A 349 16.75 -10.98 11.54
CA ILE A 349 16.44 -9.58 11.24
C ILE A 349 15.43 -9.51 10.08
N PRO A 350 14.35 -8.73 10.18
CA PRO A 350 13.41 -8.56 9.08
C PRO A 350 14.05 -7.69 8.01
N LEU A 351 14.25 -8.23 6.80
CA LEU A 351 14.95 -7.50 5.72
C LEU A 351 14.07 -7.16 4.51
N PHE A 352 13.01 -7.93 4.27
CA PHE A 352 12.15 -7.76 3.11
C PHE A 352 10.69 -7.99 3.48
N SER A 353 9.79 -7.26 2.84
CA SER A 353 8.36 -7.44 3.06
C SER A 353 7.51 -7.30 1.80
N THR A 354 6.27 -7.79 1.90
CA THR A 354 5.22 -7.56 0.90
C THR A 354 3.86 -7.74 1.55
N MET A 355 2.79 -7.46 0.81
CA MET A 355 1.42 -7.77 1.21
C MET A 355 0.75 -8.77 0.28
N SER A 356 0.00 -9.71 0.86
CA SER A 356 -0.92 -10.55 0.10
C SER A 356 -1.98 -9.70 -0.61
N GLY A 357 -2.18 -9.97 -1.90
CA GLY A 357 -3.11 -9.25 -2.74
C GLY A 357 -2.61 -7.90 -3.24
N LEU A 358 -1.44 -7.41 -2.85
CA LEU A 358 -0.94 -6.08 -3.25
C LEU A 358 -0.86 -5.93 -4.79
N PHE A 359 -0.25 -6.90 -5.45
CA PHE A 359 -0.04 -6.91 -6.91
C PHE A 359 -1.14 -7.61 -7.70
N ASN A 360 -2.24 -8.00 -7.05
CA ASN A 360 -3.34 -8.70 -7.69
C ASN A 360 -4.58 -7.84 -7.62
N LEU A 361 -5.26 -7.65 -8.76
CA LEU A 361 -6.50 -6.87 -8.79
C LEU A 361 -7.50 -7.44 -7.78
N HIS A 362 -7.97 -6.60 -6.87
CA HIS A 362 -8.75 -6.99 -5.69
C HIS A 362 -10.08 -7.66 -6.04
N THR A 363 -10.66 -7.26 -7.17
CA THR A 363 -11.88 -7.85 -7.71
C THR A 363 -11.71 -9.32 -8.09
N ASN A 364 -10.47 -9.79 -8.26
CA ASN A 364 -10.15 -11.20 -8.40
C ASN A 364 -9.96 -11.84 -7.01
N THR A 365 -11.08 -12.14 -6.35
CA THR A 365 -11.13 -12.72 -5.01
C THR A 365 -10.39 -14.04 -4.84
N ASN A 366 -10.05 -14.74 -5.93
CA ASN A 366 -9.24 -15.97 -5.88
C ASN A 366 -7.74 -15.70 -5.77
N LEU A 367 -7.29 -14.51 -6.17
CA LEU A 367 -5.87 -14.11 -6.18
C LEU A 367 -5.52 -13.16 -5.04
N VAL A 368 -6.48 -12.66 -4.27
CA VAL A 368 -6.20 -11.72 -3.16
C VAL A 368 -5.33 -12.33 -2.05
N GLY A 369 -5.26 -13.66 -1.95
CA GLY A 369 -4.33 -14.36 -1.06
C GLY A 369 -2.93 -14.54 -1.62
N LYS A 370 -2.69 -14.27 -2.91
CA LYS A 370 -1.37 -14.43 -3.53
C LYS A 370 -0.48 -13.26 -3.11
N PHE A 371 0.74 -13.59 -2.71
CA PHE A 371 1.79 -12.61 -2.49
C PHE A 371 2.99 -12.93 -3.36
N HIS A 372 3.70 -11.88 -3.74
CA HIS A 372 4.92 -11.96 -4.51
C HIS A 372 5.98 -11.15 -3.77
N MET A 373 7.15 -11.75 -3.61
CA MET A 373 8.27 -11.18 -2.88
C MET A 373 9.57 -11.41 -3.68
N PRO A 374 9.89 -10.59 -4.70
CA PRO A 374 11.17 -10.53 -5.41
C PRO A 374 12.22 -9.74 -4.66
N GLY A 375 13.44 -9.67 -5.18
CA GLY A 375 14.47 -8.85 -4.57
C GLY A 375 15.06 -9.43 -3.28
N LEU A 376 14.79 -10.70 -2.93
CA LEU A 376 15.51 -11.33 -1.83
C LEU A 376 16.95 -11.60 -2.25
N TRP A 377 17.90 -11.31 -1.36
CA TRP A 377 19.32 -11.43 -1.67
C TRP A 377 19.79 -12.88 -1.54
N LYS A 378 20.48 -13.39 -2.56
CA LYS A 378 21.05 -14.76 -2.54
C LYS A 378 22.24 -14.88 -1.60
N GLN A 379 22.97 -13.79 -1.43
CA GLN A 379 24.17 -13.69 -0.61
C GLN A 379 24.20 -12.30 0.02
N ILE A 380 24.71 -12.23 1.25
CA ILE A 380 24.95 -10.97 1.98
C ILE A 380 26.40 -10.95 2.47
N GLU A 381 26.93 -9.77 2.77
CA GLU A 381 28.31 -9.65 3.25
C GLU A 381 28.47 -10.25 4.65
N ILE A 382 29.64 -10.86 4.89
CA ILE A 382 30.01 -11.35 6.22
C ILE A 382 30.39 -10.13 7.07
N PRO A 383 29.72 -9.89 8.22
CA PRO A 383 30.10 -8.81 9.12
C PRO A 383 31.57 -8.95 9.54
N SER A 384 32.32 -7.85 9.55
CA SER A 384 33.73 -7.79 9.99
C SER A 384 34.75 -8.42 9.02
N GLY A 385 34.33 -8.91 7.85
CA GLY A 385 35.21 -9.49 6.83
C GLY A 385 35.22 -8.67 5.54
N PRO A 386 36.37 -8.25 4.98
CA PRO A 386 36.40 -7.53 3.72
C PRO A 386 36.05 -8.46 2.55
N GLY A 387 35.00 -8.11 1.80
CA GLY A 387 34.62 -8.79 0.54
C GLY A 387 34.15 -10.24 0.67
N GLY A 388 33.92 -10.72 1.89
CA GLY A 388 33.35 -12.05 2.15
C GLY A 388 31.83 -12.02 2.04
N PHE A 389 31.26 -13.04 1.42
CA PHE A 389 29.80 -13.23 1.32
C PHE A 389 29.40 -14.59 1.88
N PHE A 390 28.19 -14.69 2.42
CA PHE A 390 27.58 -15.96 2.79
C PHE A 390 26.13 -16.02 2.30
N GLU A 391 25.58 -17.24 2.16
CA GLU A 391 24.18 -17.44 1.82
C GLU A 391 23.30 -17.29 3.07
N PRO A 392 22.49 -16.21 3.19
CA PRO A 392 21.59 -16.07 4.31
C PRO A 392 20.47 -17.11 4.23
N SER A 393 19.99 -17.53 5.40
CA SER A 393 18.73 -18.26 5.52
C SER A 393 17.59 -17.31 5.85
N TYR A 394 16.43 -17.56 5.25
CA TYR A 394 15.22 -16.78 5.44
C TYR A 394 14.12 -17.62 6.11
N VAL A 395 13.48 -17.06 7.13
CA VAL A 395 12.21 -17.54 7.67
C VAL A 395 11.10 -16.59 7.25
N PHE A 396 9.93 -17.13 6.92
CA PHE A 396 8.79 -16.33 6.47
C PHE A 396 7.69 -16.30 7.52
N THR A 397 7.15 -15.11 7.76
CA THR A 397 6.00 -14.93 8.64
C THR A 397 4.87 -14.22 7.91
N MET A 398 3.66 -14.38 8.44
CA MET A 398 2.46 -13.68 8.02
C MET A 398 1.78 -13.09 9.24
N ASN A 399 1.43 -11.80 9.22
CA ASN A 399 0.72 -11.14 10.31
C ASN A 399 -0.35 -10.15 9.82
N PRO A 400 -1.36 -9.86 10.65
CA PRO A 400 -2.32 -8.78 10.39
C PRO A 400 -1.74 -7.41 10.77
N LEU A 401 -1.93 -6.44 9.88
CA LEU A 401 -1.61 -5.02 10.12
C LEU A 401 -2.79 -4.39 10.88
N THR A 402 -2.67 -4.40 12.20
CA THR A 402 -3.73 -4.02 13.15
C THR A 402 -3.32 -2.87 14.07
N GLY A 403 -2.20 -2.20 13.79
CA GLY A 403 -1.62 -1.20 14.69
C GLY A 403 -1.16 -1.77 16.03
N GLY A 404 -0.86 -3.07 16.08
CA GLY A 404 -0.60 -3.80 17.32
C GLY A 404 0.78 -3.58 17.95
N GLY A 405 1.72 -2.90 17.27
CA GLY A 405 3.08 -2.63 17.76
C GLY A 405 4.17 -2.84 16.71
N LEU A 406 5.32 -2.17 16.88
CA LEU A 406 6.49 -2.28 15.99
C LEU A 406 7.06 -3.70 15.98
N GLU A 407 7.14 -4.31 17.16
CA GLU A 407 7.60 -5.68 17.40
C GLU A 407 6.73 -6.74 16.71
N ARG A 408 5.48 -6.40 16.38
CA ARG A 408 4.56 -7.25 15.64
C ARG A 408 4.55 -6.97 14.14
N GLN A 409 5.44 -6.11 13.64
CA GLN A 409 5.44 -5.64 12.26
C GLN A 409 4.08 -5.04 11.87
N ALA A 410 3.47 -4.31 12.81
CA ALA A 410 2.17 -3.65 12.67
C ALA A 410 2.22 -2.26 13.33
N PRO A 411 2.88 -1.27 12.70
CA PRO A 411 3.13 0.03 13.29
C PRO A 411 1.86 0.68 13.87
N PRO A 412 1.90 1.26 15.08
CA PRO A 412 0.73 1.84 15.74
C PRO A 412 -0.01 2.84 14.85
N GLY A 413 -1.34 2.79 14.84
CA GLY A 413 -2.17 3.70 14.02
C GLY A 413 -2.19 3.40 12.51
N PHE A 414 -1.51 2.34 12.05
CA PHE A 414 -1.54 1.89 10.65
C PHE A 414 -2.19 0.51 10.49
N THR A 415 -2.85 0.34 9.34
CA THR A 415 -3.56 -0.86 8.93
C THR A 415 -3.16 -1.26 7.51
N SER A 416 -3.67 -2.39 7.01
CA SER A 416 -3.40 -2.84 5.64
C SER A 416 -3.79 -1.82 4.56
N SER A 417 -4.83 -0.99 4.78
CA SER A 417 -5.20 0.02 3.78
C SER A 417 -4.16 1.11 3.60
N ASP A 418 -3.40 1.40 4.65
CA ASP A 418 -2.40 2.48 4.66
C ASP A 418 -1.15 2.12 3.85
N PHE A 419 -0.96 0.83 3.56
CA PHE A 419 0.16 0.31 2.78
C PHE A 419 -0.27 -0.29 1.44
N ASP A 420 -1.54 -0.18 1.02
CA ASP A 420 -1.96 -0.64 -0.31
C ASP A 420 -1.62 0.40 -1.39
N SER A 421 -0.33 0.49 -1.70
CA SER A 421 0.25 1.46 -2.64
C SER A 421 -0.20 1.32 -4.10
N LEU A 422 -0.94 0.25 -4.44
CA LEU A 422 -1.36 -0.08 -5.81
C LEU A 422 -2.88 -0.10 -6.00
N GLN A 423 -3.64 -0.28 -4.94
CA GLN A 423 -5.10 -0.31 -5.01
C GLN A 423 -5.80 0.41 -3.86
N GLY A 424 -5.08 0.93 -2.88
CA GLY A 424 -5.65 1.65 -1.75
C GLY A 424 -6.42 2.90 -2.16
N ALA A 425 -7.10 3.49 -1.18
CA ALA A 425 -7.76 4.77 -1.38
C ALA A 425 -6.72 5.85 -1.71
N PHE A 426 -7.14 6.84 -2.51
CA PHE A 426 -6.42 8.09 -2.67
C PHE A 426 -6.02 8.64 -1.28
N PRO A 427 -4.76 9.06 -1.02
CA PRO A 427 -3.70 9.36 -1.98
C PRO A 427 -2.68 8.22 -2.13
N ILE A 428 -2.92 7.08 -1.49
CA ILE A 428 -1.98 5.96 -1.38
C ILE A 428 -1.82 5.29 -2.75
N SER A 429 -2.94 5.09 -3.44
CA SER A 429 -2.98 4.67 -4.84
C SER A 429 -3.96 5.51 -5.63
N TYR A 430 -3.74 5.55 -6.94
CA TYR A 430 -4.56 6.25 -7.91
C TYR A 430 -5.13 5.29 -8.95
N THR A 431 -5.30 4.04 -8.55
CA THR A 431 -5.94 3.03 -9.39
C THR A 431 -7.33 3.47 -9.82
N THR A 432 -7.72 3.06 -11.01
CA THR A 432 -9.11 3.18 -11.49
C THR A 432 -10.07 2.22 -10.78
N SER A 433 -9.55 1.24 -10.03
CA SER A 433 -10.29 0.21 -9.31
C SER A 433 -9.86 0.16 -7.85
N VAL A 434 -10.36 1.10 -7.04
CA VAL A 434 -9.99 1.29 -5.63
C VAL A 434 -10.49 0.13 -4.77
N ARG A 435 -9.57 -0.52 -4.05
CA ARG A 435 -9.85 -1.46 -2.96
C ARG A 435 -10.20 -0.65 -1.71
N VAL A 436 -11.41 -0.85 -1.21
CA VAL A 436 -11.83 -0.20 0.04
C VAL A 436 -11.23 -0.92 1.25
N GLY A 437 -10.94 -0.19 2.34
CA GLY A 437 -10.30 -0.75 3.54
C GLY A 437 -11.04 -1.94 4.17
N THR A 438 -12.36 -2.04 3.99
CA THR A 438 -13.16 -3.17 4.48
C THR A 438 -12.93 -4.48 3.73
N GLU A 439 -12.24 -4.46 2.59
CA GLU A 439 -11.88 -5.68 1.84
C GLU A 439 -10.62 -6.37 2.38
N PHE A 440 -9.87 -5.71 3.27
CA PHE A 440 -8.74 -6.35 3.93
C PHE A 440 -9.24 -7.35 4.96
N SER A 441 -8.57 -8.50 4.99
CA SER A 441 -8.76 -9.47 6.05
C SER A 441 -8.05 -8.92 7.30
N THR A 442 -8.73 -8.91 8.44
CA THR A 442 -8.14 -8.45 9.71
C THR A 442 -8.21 -9.51 10.81
N ASN A 443 -9.01 -10.56 10.58
CA ASN A 443 -9.28 -11.60 11.57
C ASN A 443 -8.66 -12.95 11.17
N TYR A 444 -7.35 -13.05 11.31
CA TYR A 444 -6.60 -14.30 11.19
C TYR A 444 -5.39 -14.28 12.14
N PRO A 445 -4.97 -15.45 12.67
CA PRO A 445 -3.80 -15.52 13.52
C PRO A 445 -2.52 -15.28 12.70
N SER A 446 -1.51 -14.65 13.30
CA SER A 446 -0.19 -14.59 12.71
C SER A 446 0.46 -15.98 12.68
N GLU A 447 1.24 -16.27 11.64
CA GLU A 447 1.88 -17.55 11.40
C GLU A 447 3.35 -17.40 11.01
N VAL A 448 4.15 -18.40 11.39
CA VAL A 448 5.51 -18.63 10.97
C VAL A 448 5.52 -19.88 10.10
N PHE A 449 6.09 -19.76 8.89
CA PHE A 449 6.18 -20.87 7.96
C PHE A 449 7.10 -21.96 8.50
N ASN A 450 6.59 -23.20 8.57
CA ASN A 450 7.37 -24.36 8.95
C ASN A 450 6.96 -25.59 8.12
N GLU A 451 7.93 -26.29 7.54
CA GLU A 451 7.71 -27.41 6.61
C GLU A 451 6.98 -28.60 7.27
N PHE A 452 7.03 -28.71 8.61
CA PHE A 452 6.34 -29.72 9.40
C PHE A 452 4.97 -29.26 9.92
N GLY A 453 4.61 -28.00 9.70
CA GLY A 453 3.36 -27.38 10.11
C GLY A 453 3.61 -26.00 10.71
N ASN A 454 2.92 -24.99 10.19
CA ASN A 454 3.10 -23.60 10.61
C ASN A 454 2.85 -23.41 12.11
N VAL A 455 3.58 -22.47 12.69
CA VAL A 455 3.53 -22.12 14.12
C VAL A 455 2.83 -20.77 14.25
N TYR A 456 1.96 -20.62 15.25
CA TYR A 456 1.29 -19.33 15.50
C TYR A 456 2.20 -18.34 16.21
N GLY A 457 1.98 -17.05 15.95
CA GLY A 457 2.72 -15.95 16.60
C GLY A 457 4.00 -15.58 15.84
N ILE A 458 4.12 -14.32 15.44
CA ILE A 458 5.30 -13.82 14.70
C ILE A 458 6.57 -13.83 15.57
N GLU A 459 6.41 -13.71 16.88
CA GLU A 459 7.45 -13.85 17.89
C GLU A 459 8.16 -15.22 17.86
N ASN A 460 7.54 -16.23 17.24
CA ASN A 460 8.11 -17.56 17.07
C ASN A 460 8.93 -17.71 15.77
N ASN A 461 9.39 -16.61 15.15
CA ASN A 461 10.17 -16.65 13.92
C ASN A 461 11.43 -17.55 14.01
N ALA A 462 12.01 -17.74 15.19
CA ALA A 462 13.18 -18.57 15.41
C ALA A 462 12.95 -20.07 15.11
N VAL A 463 11.70 -20.56 15.21
CA VAL A 463 11.35 -21.96 14.92
C VAL A 463 10.83 -22.20 13.50
N GLY A 464 10.80 -21.16 12.66
CA GLY A 464 10.42 -21.29 11.26
C GLY A 464 11.41 -22.12 10.46
N THR A 465 11.00 -22.61 9.29
CA THR A 465 11.92 -23.36 8.43
C THR A 465 12.90 -22.40 7.75
N PRO A 466 14.21 -22.48 8.05
CA PRO A 466 15.22 -21.69 7.36
C PRO A 466 15.30 -22.11 5.90
N MET A 467 15.08 -21.17 5.00
CA MET A 467 15.14 -21.36 3.56
C MET A 467 16.39 -20.67 3.00
N VAL A 468 17.24 -21.41 2.30
CA VAL A 468 18.53 -20.93 1.77
C VAL A 468 18.53 -21.08 0.25
N TRP A 469 19.20 -20.16 -0.45
CA TRP A 469 19.41 -20.28 -1.89
C TRP A 469 20.46 -21.36 -2.19
N ASP A 470 20.07 -22.39 -2.95
CA ASP A 470 21.00 -23.43 -3.41
C ASP A 470 21.46 -23.12 -4.83
N PHE A 471 22.71 -22.69 -4.99
CA PHE A 471 23.29 -22.36 -6.30
C PHE A 471 23.38 -23.56 -7.25
N SER A 472 23.50 -24.79 -6.71
CA SER A 472 23.55 -26.00 -7.54
C SER A 472 22.19 -26.33 -8.15
N LYS A 473 21.12 -26.11 -7.40
CA LYS A 473 19.73 -26.32 -7.85
C LYS A 473 19.11 -25.07 -8.46
N ASN A 474 19.78 -23.93 -8.34
CA ASN A 474 19.30 -22.61 -8.75
C ASN A 474 17.90 -22.30 -8.22
N THR A 475 17.64 -22.64 -6.95
CA THR A 475 16.34 -22.46 -6.31
C THR A 475 16.45 -22.48 -4.78
N LEU A 476 15.38 -22.05 -4.11
CA LEU A 476 15.28 -22.03 -2.66
C LEU A 476 15.03 -23.45 -2.10
N VAL A 477 15.81 -23.83 -1.10
CA VAL A 477 15.68 -25.10 -0.39
C VAL A 477 15.61 -24.90 1.11
N SER A 478 14.95 -25.81 1.82
CA SER A 478 15.04 -25.86 3.27
C SER A 478 16.47 -26.22 3.68
N ALA A 479 17.07 -25.46 4.60
CA ALA A 479 18.35 -25.83 5.21
C ALA A 479 18.24 -27.09 6.09
N VAL A 480 17.03 -27.38 6.62
CA VAL A 480 16.76 -28.59 7.41
C VAL A 480 16.73 -29.87 6.55
N THR A 481 15.88 -29.93 5.52
CA THR A 481 15.66 -31.15 4.74
C THR A 481 16.28 -31.16 3.33
N GLY A 482 16.82 -30.04 2.86
CA GLY A 482 17.34 -29.88 1.50
C GLY A 482 16.28 -29.91 0.39
N LYS A 483 14.98 -29.94 0.75
CA LYS A 483 13.85 -29.97 -0.18
C LYS A 483 13.59 -28.59 -0.75
N THR A 484 13.20 -28.54 -2.02
CA THR A 484 12.70 -27.30 -2.67
C THR A 484 11.36 -26.88 -2.09
N LEU A 485 11.04 -25.59 -2.18
CA LEU A 485 9.75 -25.07 -1.73
C LEU A 485 8.57 -25.76 -2.43
N SER A 486 8.69 -26.08 -3.73
CA SER A 486 7.69 -26.83 -4.50
C SER A 486 7.45 -28.26 -4.00
N ARG A 487 8.42 -28.85 -3.31
CA ARG A 487 8.31 -30.19 -2.70
C ARG A 487 7.74 -30.12 -1.29
N ILE A 488 8.00 -29.03 -0.56
CA ILE A 488 7.41 -28.76 0.78
C ILE A 488 5.93 -28.38 0.64
N LEU A 489 5.61 -27.56 -0.36
CA LEU A 489 4.28 -27.06 -0.70
C LEU A 489 3.80 -27.65 -2.05
N PRO A 490 3.44 -28.94 -2.10
CA PRO A 490 2.94 -29.55 -3.33
C PRO A 490 1.57 -28.99 -3.70
N LEU A 491 1.35 -28.76 -5.00
CA LEU A 491 0.06 -28.48 -5.70
C LEU A 491 -1.04 -27.82 -4.83
N ASN A 492 -1.23 -26.51 -5.00
CA ASN A 492 -2.27 -25.68 -4.35
C ASN A 492 -2.24 -25.65 -2.81
N ARG A 493 -1.17 -26.16 -2.18
CA ARG A 493 -0.93 -25.92 -0.76
C ARG A 493 -0.40 -24.49 -0.58
N PRO A 494 -1.12 -23.62 0.16
CA PRO A 494 -0.61 -22.29 0.47
C PRO A 494 0.59 -22.39 1.42
N MET A 495 1.40 -21.33 1.45
CA MET A 495 2.51 -21.23 2.40
C MET A 495 1.99 -20.96 3.82
N PHE A 496 0.90 -20.21 3.93
CA PHE A 496 0.21 -19.92 5.19
C PHE A 496 -1.24 -20.39 5.17
N GLY A 497 -1.70 -20.91 6.31
CA GLY A 497 -3.01 -21.54 6.45
C GLY A 497 -3.14 -22.91 5.77
N ASP A 498 -4.38 -23.32 5.52
CA ASP A 498 -4.71 -24.64 5.00
C ASP A 498 -5.06 -24.62 3.50
N PRO A 499 -4.77 -25.71 2.76
CA PRO A 499 -5.31 -25.89 1.42
C PRO A 499 -6.84 -25.89 1.45
N ASN A 500 -7.45 -25.40 0.37
CA ASN A 500 -8.88 -25.54 0.15
C ASN A 500 -9.18 -27.01 -0.23
N ASP A 501 -9.41 -27.85 0.77
CA ASP A 501 -9.62 -29.30 0.63
C ASP A 501 -11.09 -29.73 0.66
N VAL A 502 -12.02 -28.76 0.71
CA VAL A 502 -13.45 -29.03 0.53
C VAL A 502 -13.79 -29.21 -0.94
N CYS A 503 -14.74 -30.10 -1.20
CA CYS A 503 -15.22 -30.38 -2.54
C CYS A 503 -15.67 -29.07 -3.21
N PRO A 504 -15.20 -28.75 -4.44
CA PRO A 504 -15.61 -27.53 -5.15
C PRO A 504 -17.14 -27.40 -5.31
N MET A 505 -17.89 -28.51 -5.28
CA MET A 505 -19.36 -28.50 -5.31
C MET A 505 -20.01 -27.98 -4.01
N ASN A 506 -19.27 -28.00 -2.90
CA ASN A 506 -19.71 -27.51 -1.59
C ASN A 506 -19.39 -26.03 -1.39
N VAL A 507 -18.53 -25.44 -2.22
CA VAL A 507 -18.22 -24.01 -2.17
C VAL A 507 -19.35 -23.23 -2.84
N LEU A 508 -19.91 -22.27 -2.13
CA LEU A 508 -20.83 -21.26 -2.63
C LEU A 508 -20.01 -19.98 -2.85
N ASP A 509 -19.41 -19.76 -4.03
CA ASP A 509 -18.85 -18.42 -4.30
C ASP A 509 -20.02 -17.43 -4.42
N GLY A 510 -19.92 -16.32 -3.68
CA GLY A 510 -20.91 -15.24 -3.68
C GLY A 510 -21.68 -15.03 -2.38
N ILE A 511 -21.29 -15.66 -1.26
CA ILE A 511 -21.86 -15.37 0.05
C ILE A 511 -20.82 -14.65 0.91
N GLY A 512 -20.70 -13.34 0.72
CA GLY A 512 -20.02 -12.44 1.65
C GLY A 512 -21.03 -11.43 2.17
N GLY A 513 -21.36 -11.49 3.46
CA GLY A 513 -22.14 -10.44 4.13
C GLY A 513 -23.07 -10.94 5.26
N THR A 514 -22.62 -10.72 6.49
CA THR A 514 -23.41 -10.42 7.72
C THR A 514 -24.65 -11.25 8.07
N GLY A 515 -24.51 -12.01 9.16
CA GLY A 515 -25.52 -12.20 10.21
C GLY A 515 -27.01 -12.17 9.81
N GLY A 516 -27.49 -13.21 9.13
CA GLY A 516 -28.91 -13.40 8.88
C GLY A 516 -29.21 -14.89 8.67
N THR A 517 -30.14 -15.43 9.44
CA THR A 517 -30.54 -16.85 9.47
C THR A 517 -31.44 -17.26 8.29
N GLY A 518 -31.10 -16.85 7.06
CA GLY A 518 -31.86 -17.19 5.86
C GLY A 518 -30.99 -17.22 4.61
N ILE A 519 -30.91 -18.40 3.97
CA ILE A 519 -30.22 -18.59 2.69
C ILE A 519 -31.16 -18.10 1.58
N ASP A 520 -30.90 -16.92 1.02
CA ASP A 520 -31.56 -16.46 -0.21
C ASP A 520 -30.77 -16.94 -1.45
N THR A 521 -31.29 -17.99 -2.10
CA THR A 521 -30.72 -18.59 -3.31
C THR A 521 -30.97 -17.78 -4.59
N GLY A 522 -31.63 -16.61 -4.49
CA GLY A 522 -32.02 -15.78 -5.61
C GLY A 522 -30.86 -15.16 -6.40
N ASN A 523 -29.76 -14.78 -5.73
CA ASN A 523 -28.79 -13.83 -6.31
C ASN A 523 -27.37 -14.38 -6.62
N ILE A 524 -27.20 -15.70 -6.70
CA ILE A 524 -25.93 -16.31 -7.18
C ILE A 524 -25.87 -16.17 -8.71
N THR A 525 -25.10 -15.18 -9.21
CA THR A 525 -24.92 -14.92 -10.65
C THR A 525 -23.50 -15.10 -11.18
N THR A 526 -22.50 -15.39 -10.34
CA THR A 526 -21.08 -15.40 -10.75
C THR A 526 -20.36 -16.76 -10.69
N LEU A 527 -21.05 -17.85 -10.35
CA LEU A 527 -20.57 -19.21 -10.58
C LEU A 527 -21.32 -19.84 -11.76
N THR A 528 -20.57 -20.53 -12.61
CA THR A 528 -21.03 -21.24 -13.81
C THR A 528 -22.36 -21.97 -13.56
N GLY A 529 -23.29 -21.88 -14.52
CA GLY A 529 -24.68 -22.36 -14.37
C GLY A 529 -24.88 -23.85 -14.05
N PHE A 530 -23.81 -24.63 -13.85
CA PHE A 530 -23.80 -26.02 -13.46
C PHE A 530 -24.12 -26.24 -11.96
N THR A 531 -23.48 -25.51 -11.05
CA THR A 531 -23.64 -25.70 -9.60
C THR A 531 -25.02 -25.28 -9.10
N LYS A 532 -25.59 -24.20 -9.63
CA LYS A 532 -26.97 -23.76 -9.31
C LYS A 532 -28.01 -24.80 -9.73
N ARG A 533 -27.88 -25.38 -10.93
CA ARG A 533 -28.84 -26.36 -11.47
C ARG A 533 -28.80 -27.71 -10.76
N MET A 534 -27.60 -28.16 -10.36
CA MET A 534 -27.46 -29.38 -9.56
C MET A 534 -28.00 -29.20 -8.14
N ARG A 535 -27.87 -28.00 -7.55
CA ARG A 535 -28.50 -27.65 -6.27
C ARG A 535 -30.02 -27.55 -6.40
N ASP A 536 -30.55 -26.92 -7.44
CA ASP A 536 -31.99 -26.90 -7.68
C ASP A 536 -32.57 -28.31 -7.87
N PHE A 537 -31.84 -29.20 -8.56
CA PHE A 537 -32.22 -30.60 -8.69
C PHE A 537 -32.14 -31.36 -7.35
N ARG A 538 -31.09 -31.14 -6.56
CA ARG A 538 -30.98 -31.68 -5.20
C ARG A 538 -32.16 -31.22 -4.33
N ASP A 539 -32.39 -29.92 -4.26
CA ASP A 539 -33.31 -29.29 -3.31
C ASP A 539 -34.78 -29.49 -3.72
N ASN A 540 -35.09 -29.41 -5.02
CA ASN A 540 -36.46 -29.50 -5.50
C ASN A 540 -36.87 -30.90 -5.98
N VAL A 541 -35.93 -31.82 -6.22
CA VAL A 541 -36.22 -33.18 -6.71
C VAL A 541 -35.75 -34.25 -5.75
N LEU A 542 -34.45 -34.29 -5.42
CA LEU A 542 -33.90 -35.40 -4.62
C LEU A 542 -34.37 -35.35 -3.16
N LEU A 543 -34.28 -34.19 -2.50
CA LEU A 543 -34.64 -34.00 -1.09
C LEU A 543 -36.16 -34.05 -0.83
N ARG A 544 -37.00 -34.11 -1.87
CA ARG A 544 -38.45 -34.34 -1.73
C ARG A 544 -38.83 -35.80 -1.54
N SER A 545 -37.85 -36.72 -1.58
CA SER A 545 -38.08 -38.16 -1.42
C SER A 545 -37.08 -38.77 -0.45
N ALA A 546 -37.50 -39.70 0.39
CA ALA A 546 -36.61 -40.36 1.36
C ALA A 546 -35.42 -41.09 0.68
N ALA A 547 -35.66 -41.68 -0.49
CA ALA A 547 -34.61 -42.32 -1.28
C ALA A 547 -33.60 -41.31 -1.85
N GLY A 548 -34.08 -40.14 -2.31
CA GLY A 548 -33.20 -39.07 -2.79
C GLY A 548 -32.41 -38.41 -1.66
N THR A 549 -32.98 -38.24 -0.47
CA THR A 549 -32.24 -37.77 0.71
C THR A 549 -31.13 -38.74 1.12
N ALA A 550 -31.40 -40.06 1.14
CA ALA A 550 -30.38 -41.06 1.42
C ALA A 550 -29.25 -41.08 0.37
N LEU A 551 -29.57 -40.82 -0.90
CA LEU A 551 -28.60 -40.72 -1.98
C LEU A 551 -27.72 -39.45 -1.87
N VAL A 552 -28.30 -38.35 -1.40
CA VAL A 552 -27.61 -37.10 -1.10
C VAL A 552 -26.69 -37.26 0.12
N ASP A 553 -27.13 -37.94 1.18
CA ASP A 553 -26.31 -38.24 2.35
C ASP A 553 -25.13 -39.17 2.00
N LEU A 554 -25.36 -40.19 1.18
CA LEU A 554 -24.30 -41.05 0.66
C LEU A 554 -23.29 -40.25 -0.16
N TYR A 555 -23.76 -39.33 -1.01
CA TYR A 555 -22.89 -38.42 -1.76
C TYR A 555 -22.04 -37.53 -0.84
N TYR A 556 -22.61 -36.93 0.21
CA TYR A 556 -21.85 -36.10 1.16
C TYR A 556 -20.85 -36.90 2.00
N THR A 557 -21.16 -38.16 2.27
CA THR A 557 -20.26 -39.07 3.01
C THR A 557 -19.08 -39.53 2.15
N VAL A 558 -19.31 -39.76 0.85
CA VAL A 558 -18.30 -40.29 -0.09
C VAL A 558 -17.48 -39.18 -0.77
N SER A 559 -18.01 -37.95 -0.86
CA SER A 559 -17.37 -36.85 -1.60
C SER A 559 -16.03 -36.38 -1.03
N PRO A 560 -15.78 -36.27 0.29
CA PRO A 560 -14.48 -35.86 0.81
C PRO A 560 -13.32 -36.83 0.48
N PRO A 561 -13.43 -38.16 0.71
CA PRO A 561 -12.37 -39.09 0.33
C PRO A 561 -12.19 -39.19 -1.20
N LEU A 562 -13.28 -39.10 -1.98
CA LEU A 562 -13.22 -39.09 -3.44
C LEU A 562 -12.50 -37.83 -3.96
N ALA A 563 -12.78 -36.65 -3.39
CA ALA A 563 -12.10 -35.40 -3.74
C ALA A 563 -10.59 -35.46 -3.46
N ARG A 564 -10.18 -36.04 -2.32
CA ARG A 564 -8.75 -36.27 -2.02
C ARG A 564 -8.08 -37.21 -3.03
N LEU A 565 -8.79 -38.22 -3.52
CA LEU A 565 -8.29 -39.14 -4.53
C LEU A 565 -8.17 -38.48 -5.91
N LEU A 566 -9.15 -37.67 -6.30
CA LEU A 566 -9.16 -36.92 -7.56
C LEU A 566 -8.07 -35.84 -7.59
N LEU A 567 -7.85 -35.12 -6.48
CA LEU A 567 -6.83 -34.08 -6.39
C LEU A 567 -5.39 -34.61 -6.41
N ARG A 568 -5.20 -35.91 -6.14
CA ARG A 568 -3.87 -36.58 -6.17
C ARG A 568 -3.51 -37.20 -7.52
N SER A 569 -4.44 -37.31 -8.47
CA SER A 569 -4.22 -37.96 -9.76
C SER A 569 -4.79 -37.14 -10.91
N GLN A 570 -3.91 -36.63 -11.77
CA GLN A 570 -4.29 -35.84 -12.95
C GLN A 570 -5.18 -36.65 -13.92
N THR A 571 -4.91 -37.95 -14.07
CA THR A 571 -5.71 -38.86 -14.92
C THR A 571 -7.10 -39.09 -14.36
N ALA A 572 -7.23 -39.27 -13.04
CA ALA A 572 -8.54 -39.43 -12.39
C ALA A 572 -9.35 -38.14 -12.45
N LEU A 573 -8.71 -36.99 -12.28
CA LEU A 573 -9.33 -35.67 -12.41
C LEU A 573 -9.82 -35.43 -13.84
N ASP A 574 -9.04 -35.76 -14.87
CA ASP A 574 -9.45 -35.61 -16.26
C ASP A 574 -10.55 -36.59 -16.66
N LEU A 575 -10.52 -37.83 -16.16
CA LEU A 575 -11.59 -38.80 -16.37
C LEU A 575 -12.90 -38.33 -15.69
N PHE A 576 -12.80 -37.81 -14.47
CA PHE A 576 -13.92 -37.23 -13.74
C PHE A 576 -14.48 -35.99 -14.45
N ARG A 577 -13.61 -35.10 -14.97
CA ARG A 577 -14.03 -33.95 -15.80
C ARG A 577 -14.75 -34.41 -17.07
N ARG A 578 -14.28 -35.46 -17.74
CA ARG A 578 -14.96 -36.05 -18.92
C ARG A 578 -16.31 -36.67 -18.56
N PHE A 579 -16.39 -37.38 -17.44
CA PHE A 579 -17.64 -37.96 -16.94
C PHE A 579 -18.62 -36.87 -16.53
N ALA A 580 -18.18 -35.85 -15.80
CA ALA A 580 -18.96 -34.69 -15.43
C ALA A 580 -19.45 -33.93 -16.67
N ALA A 581 -18.59 -33.76 -17.69
CA ALA A 581 -18.96 -33.16 -18.97
C ALA A 581 -19.95 -34.04 -19.76
N ALA A 582 -19.87 -35.37 -19.69
CA ALA A 582 -20.85 -36.28 -20.31
C ALA A 582 -22.20 -36.27 -19.58
N MET A 583 -22.18 -36.21 -18.24
CA MET A 583 -23.37 -36.04 -17.41
C MET A 583 -24.00 -34.66 -17.65
N GLU A 584 -23.17 -33.61 -17.72
CA GLU A 584 -23.55 -32.26 -18.11
C GLU A 584 -24.16 -32.25 -19.51
N TRP A 585 -23.56 -32.93 -20.50
CA TRP A 585 -24.15 -33.09 -21.83
C TRP A 585 -25.50 -33.81 -21.76
N THR A 586 -25.65 -34.85 -20.96
CA THR A 586 -26.91 -35.61 -20.84
C THR A 586 -28.01 -34.82 -20.12
N ILE A 587 -27.65 -33.99 -19.14
CA ILE A 587 -28.55 -33.08 -18.42
C ILE A 587 -28.87 -31.83 -19.27
N MET A 588 -27.89 -31.28 -20.00
CA MET A 588 -28.06 -30.15 -20.92
C MET A 588 -28.90 -30.52 -22.14
N HIS A 589 -28.75 -31.75 -22.63
CA HIS A 589 -29.53 -32.30 -23.73
C HIS A 589 -30.63 -33.23 -23.22
N TRP A 590 -31.04 -33.11 -21.94
CA TRP A 590 -32.27 -33.75 -21.49
C TRP A 590 -33.44 -33.25 -22.33
N THR A 591 -33.37 -32.02 -22.85
CA THR A 591 -34.30 -31.47 -23.82
C THR A 591 -34.13 -32.01 -25.23
N MET A 592 -33.05 -32.71 -25.60
CA MET A 592 -32.98 -33.49 -26.84
C MET A 592 -33.54 -34.90 -26.65
N SER A 593 -33.24 -35.54 -25.52
CA SER A 593 -33.86 -36.80 -25.08
C SER A 593 -35.36 -36.63 -24.83
N ALA A 594 -35.75 -35.47 -24.30
CA ALA A 594 -37.11 -35.01 -24.16
C ALA A 594 -37.61 -34.28 -25.41
N ALA A 595 -36.79 -33.80 -26.36
CA ALA A 595 -37.28 -33.31 -27.68
C ALA A 595 -37.67 -34.47 -28.56
N VAL A 596 -37.06 -35.64 -28.43
CA VAL A 596 -37.62 -36.86 -29.04
C VAL A 596 -39.01 -37.14 -28.44
N PHE A 597 -39.20 -36.89 -27.14
CA PHE A 597 -40.49 -37.00 -26.43
C PHE A 597 -41.46 -35.82 -26.70
N CYS A 598 -40.94 -34.62 -26.97
CA CYS A 598 -41.65 -33.36 -27.14
C CYS A 598 -41.84 -33.00 -28.62
N VAL A 599 -41.18 -33.65 -29.57
CA VAL A 599 -41.58 -33.66 -30.98
C VAL A 599 -42.85 -34.52 -31.13
N LEU A 600 -42.95 -35.58 -30.32
CA LEU A 600 -44.19 -36.38 -30.17
C LEU A 600 -45.31 -35.60 -29.44
N ALA A 601 -44.99 -34.77 -28.43
CA ALA A 601 -45.98 -33.94 -27.73
C ALA A 601 -46.23 -32.55 -28.37
N GLY A 602 -45.27 -32.04 -29.16
CA GLY A 602 -45.27 -30.70 -29.78
C GLY A 602 -46.07 -30.61 -31.07
N LEU A 603 -46.49 -31.75 -31.64
CA LEU A 603 -47.61 -31.80 -32.58
C LEU A 603 -48.95 -31.44 -31.90
N PHE A 604 -49.04 -31.50 -30.57
CA PHE A 604 -50.29 -31.28 -29.82
C PHE A 604 -50.43 -29.86 -29.25
N THR A 605 -49.33 -29.14 -29.00
CA THR A 605 -49.37 -27.82 -28.34
C THR A 605 -48.76 -26.72 -29.20
N ALA A 606 -48.98 -26.80 -30.51
CA ALA A 606 -48.96 -25.67 -31.44
C ALA A 606 -50.13 -24.67 -31.20
N ARG A 607 -50.81 -24.78 -30.06
CA ARG A 607 -51.82 -23.83 -29.57
C ARG A 607 -51.28 -23.22 -28.29
N LEU A 608 -51.33 -21.88 -28.20
CA LEU A 608 -50.97 -21.04 -27.04
C LEU A 608 -49.60 -20.31 -27.12
N LEU A 609 -49.36 -19.65 -28.26
CA LEU A 609 -49.21 -18.17 -28.37
C LEU A 609 -49.44 -17.41 -27.03
N ARG A 610 -48.78 -16.32 -26.58
CA ARG A 610 -47.94 -15.22 -27.14
C ARG A 610 -47.53 -14.34 -25.94
N GLY A 611 -46.40 -13.61 -26.00
CA GLY A 611 -46.20 -12.40 -25.17
C GLY A 611 -44.74 -12.04 -24.92
N ARG A 612 -44.32 -10.83 -25.35
CA ARG A 612 -42.92 -10.34 -25.41
C ARG A 612 -42.78 -9.02 -24.61
N ARG A 613 -41.66 -8.91 -23.89
CA ARG A 613 -40.70 -7.76 -23.78
C ARG A 613 -40.92 -6.57 -22.81
N ARG A 614 -39.78 -6.24 -22.16
CA ARG A 614 -39.17 -4.96 -21.68
C ARG A 614 -39.13 -4.86 -20.14
N ALA A 615 -37.98 -4.96 -19.47
CA ALA A 615 -36.72 -4.19 -19.48
C ALA A 615 -36.81 -2.84 -18.75
N ALA A 616 -35.87 -2.72 -17.79
CA ALA A 616 -35.32 -1.52 -17.13
C ALA A 616 -35.96 -1.04 -15.81
N ALA A 617 -35.18 -1.20 -14.73
CA ALA A 617 -35.02 -0.29 -13.59
C ALA A 617 -33.99 -0.91 -12.62
N ALA A 618 -32.75 -1.10 -13.08
CA ALA A 618 -31.60 -0.47 -12.42
C ALA A 618 -31.88 0.89 -11.76
N LEU A 619 -31.07 1.15 -10.72
CA LEU A 619 -30.87 2.41 -10.01
C LEU A 619 -31.84 2.64 -8.84
N PHE A 620 -31.40 2.32 -7.61
CA PHE A 620 -31.58 3.22 -6.44
C PHE A 620 -30.96 2.76 -5.10
N ILE A 621 -30.17 1.68 -5.03
CA ILE A 621 -29.57 1.25 -3.74
C ILE A 621 -28.08 0.93 -3.92
N ALA A 622 -27.32 1.92 -4.37
CA ALA A 622 -25.86 1.84 -4.51
C ALA A 622 -25.16 3.11 -3.96
N LEU A 623 -25.82 3.87 -3.07
CA LEU A 623 -25.38 5.19 -2.62
C LEU A 623 -25.25 5.30 -1.09
N ALA A 624 -24.75 4.28 -0.39
CA ALA A 624 -24.68 4.32 1.08
C ALA A 624 -23.45 3.70 1.75
N LEU A 625 -22.38 3.33 1.03
CA LEU A 625 -21.20 2.71 1.64
C LEU A 625 -19.91 3.17 0.94
N LEU A 626 -19.46 4.38 1.26
CA LEU A 626 -18.18 4.90 0.80
C LEU A 626 -17.61 5.78 1.92
N LEU A 627 -16.74 5.24 2.79
CA LEU A 627 -15.82 6.00 3.65
C LEU A 627 -14.63 5.13 4.07
N GLY A 628 -13.42 5.57 3.71
CA GLY A 628 -12.15 4.98 4.15
C GLY A 628 -11.11 6.07 4.28
N LEU A 629 -10.39 6.04 5.42
CA LEU A 629 -9.18 6.82 5.69
C LEU A 629 -7.97 6.26 4.96
N GLY A 630 -6.99 7.12 4.72
CA GLY A 630 -5.61 6.75 4.43
C GLY A 630 -4.64 7.35 5.46
N ALA A 631 -3.40 6.86 5.42
CA ALA A 631 -2.16 7.38 5.99
C ALA A 631 -1.00 6.92 5.06
N GLY A 632 0.22 7.46 5.03
CA GLY A 632 0.79 8.68 5.57
C GLY A 632 2.31 8.71 5.28
N ALA A 633 2.89 9.90 5.06
CA ALA A 633 4.33 10.12 4.93
C ALA A 633 4.99 10.50 6.26
N GLN A 634 6.33 10.49 6.32
CA GLN A 634 7.13 10.79 7.50
C GLN A 634 6.75 12.14 8.12
N SER A 635 6.18 12.10 9.31
CA SER A 635 5.81 13.28 10.07
C SER A 635 6.89 13.66 11.07
N ILE A 636 7.15 14.96 11.22
CA ILE A 636 7.96 15.47 12.32
C ILE A 636 7.22 15.17 13.64
N PRO A 637 7.84 14.55 14.66
CA PRO A 637 7.20 14.30 15.94
C PRO A 637 7.06 15.60 16.74
N MET A 638 5.98 16.31 16.45
CA MET A 638 5.44 17.42 17.23
C MET A 638 4.45 16.90 18.30
N GLY A 639 4.48 17.41 19.53
CA GLY A 639 3.51 17.07 20.59
C GLY A 639 2.11 17.61 20.29
N THR A 640 1.06 17.04 20.92
CA THR A 640 -0.33 17.51 20.72
C THR A 640 -0.52 18.96 21.18
N ASP A 641 0.25 19.39 22.17
CA ASP A 641 0.27 20.75 22.72
C ASP A 641 0.80 21.77 21.72
N GLU A 642 1.91 21.46 21.08
CA GLU A 642 2.49 22.29 20.03
C GLU A 642 1.58 22.30 18.78
N PHE A 643 0.99 21.16 18.42
CA PHE A 643 0.05 21.05 17.30
C PHE A 643 -1.23 21.88 17.53
N VAL A 644 -1.76 21.87 18.76
CA VAL A 644 -2.90 22.71 19.19
C VAL A 644 -2.49 24.18 19.24
N ALA A 645 -1.27 24.50 19.68
CA ALA A 645 -0.78 25.88 19.74
C ALA A 645 -0.73 26.50 18.34
N ASN A 646 -0.16 25.77 17.37
CA ASN A 646 0.06 26.24 16.00
C ASN A 646 -1.21 26.22 15.13
N SER A 647 -2.26 25.49 15.52
CA SER A 647 -3.55 25.50 14.82
C SER A 647 -4.39 26.73 15.18
N THR A 648 -4.94 27.43 14.19
CA THR A 648 -5.91 28.53 14.46
C THR A 648 -7.31 28.01 14.74
N HIS A 649 -7.65 26.88 14.11
CA HIS A 649 -8.99 26.29 14.11
C HIS A 649 -8.88 24.79 14.34
N ILE A 650 -9.71 24.28 15.24
CA ILE A 650 -9.84 22.85 15.50
C ILE A 650 -11.32 22.55 15.58
N PHE A 651 -11.82 21.66 14.73
CA PHE A 651 -13.23 21.30 14.71
C PHE A 651 -13.44 19.87 14.22
N THR A 652 -14.56 19.30 14.63
CA THR A 652 -15.10 18.09 14.02
C THR A 652 -16.02 18.47 12.87
N GLY A 653 -16.12 17.64 11.85
CA GLY A 653 -17.05 17.88 10.75
C GLY A 653 -17.30 16.65 9.90
N THR A 654 -18.33 16.73 9.07
CA THR A 654 -18.65 15.71 8.06
C THR A 654 -18.30 16.25 6.69
N VAL A 655 -17.42 15.57 5.97
CA VAL A 655 -17.10 15.92 4.58
C VAL A 655 -18.36 15.73 3.74
N LEU A 656 -18.78 16.76 3.01
CA LEU A 656 -19.97 16.74 2.16
C LEU A 656 -19.62 16.37 0.72
N SER A 657 -18.52 16.90 0.20
CA SER A 657 -18.08 16.68 -1.18
C SER A 657 -16.58 16.89 -1.32
N THR A 658 -16.00 16.21 -2.30
CA THR A 658 -14.64 16.42 -2.78
C THR A 658 -14.62 16.49 -4.30
N GLU A 659 -13.96 17.51 -4.84
CA GLU A 659 -13.89 17.72 -6.29
C GLU A 659 -12.46 18.07 -6.71
N CYS A 660 -11.88 17.28 -7.61
CA CYS A 660 -10.59 17.59 -8.20
C CYS A 660 -10.75 18.66 -9.29
N ARG A 661 -9.80 19.59 -9.37
CA ARG A 661 -9.69 20.54 -10.47
C ARG A 661 -8.25 20.88 -10.79
N TRP A 662 -8.04 21.31 -12.03
CA TRP A 662 -6.82 21.99 -12.41
C TRP A 662 -6.77 23.40 -11.81
N SER A 663 -5.59 23.82 -11.37
CA SER A 663 -5.32 25.18 -10.90
C SER A 663 -4.06 25.72 -11.56
N PRO A 664 -4.14 26.77 -12.40
CA PRO A 664 -5.38 27.42 -12.83
C PRO A 664 -6.23 26.49 -13.71
N PRO A 665 -7.55 26.73 -13.86
CA PRO A 665 -8.40 25.97 -14.77
C PRO A 665 -7.87 26.03 -16.21
N THR A 666 -7.90 24.91 -16.92
CA THR A 666 -7.44 24.82 -18.32
C THR A 666 -8.39 23.96 -19.16
N SER A 667 -8.51 24.29 -20.45
CA SER A 667 -9.15 23.43 -21.46
C SER A 667 -8.15 22.54 -22.21
N THR A 668 -6.85 22.76 -22.01
CA THR A 668 -5.75 22.01 -22.63
C THR A 668 -4.86 21.44 -21.52
N PRO A 669 -5.22 20.28 -20.93
CA PRO A 669 -4.44 19.66 -19.87
C PRO A 669 -3.06 19.15 -20.38
N PRO A 670 -2.09 18.99 -19.47
CA PRO A 670 -2.17 19.27 -18.03
C PRO A 670 -2.09 20.78 -17.71
N SER A 671 -2.67 21.19 -16.58
CA SER A 671 -2.39 22.51 -16.00
C SER A 671 -1.29 22.39 -14.95
N THR A 672 -0.93 23.51 -14.36
CA THR A 672 0.04 23.66 -13.27
C THR A 672 -0.13 22.64 -12.12
N ARG A 673 -1.29 22.58 -11.46
CA ARG A 673 -1.54 21.67 -10.33
C ARG A 673 -2.92 21.06 -10.37
N ILE A 674 -3.05 19.94 -9.70
CA ILE A 674 -4.35 19.39 -9.30
C ILE A 674 -4.57 19.74 -7.82
N PHE A 675 -5.70 20.35 -7.53
CA PHE A 675 -6.20 20.50 -6.16
C PHE A 675 -7.48 19.70 -6.01
N THR A 676 -7.68 19.17 -4.82
CA THR A 676 -8.96 18.62 -4.39
C THR A 676 -9.64 19.64 -3.48
N ASP A 677 -10.75 20.22 -3.93
CA ASP A 677 -11.60 21.09 -3.14
C ASP A 677 -12.46 20.24 -2.22
N VAL A 678 -12.50 20.57 -0.94
CA VAL A 678 -13.20 19.83 0.11
C VAL A 678 -14.23 20.75 0.76
N VAL A 679 -15.47 20.27 0.88
CA VAL A 679 -16.52 20.97 1.62
C VAL A 679 -16.86 20.15 2.85
N VAL A 680 -16.80 20.77 4.03
CA VAL A 680 -17.08 20.12 5.31
C VAL A 680 -18.23 20.84 6.01
N ARG A 681 -19.20 20.07 6.50
CA ARG A 681 -20.18 20.58 7.46
C ARG A 681 -19.56 20.55 8.85
N VAL A 682 -19.42 21.73 9.45
CA VAL A 682 -18.86 21.89 10.79
C VAL A 682 -19.80 21.23 11.82
N GLY A 683 -19.24 20.37 12.65
CA GLY A 683 -19.86 19.77 13.82
C GLY A 683 -19.56 20.58 15.06
N GLN A 684 -18.80 20.02 16.00
CA GLN A 684 -18.31 20.71 17.19
C GLN A 684 -17.00 21.46 16.91
N VAL A 685 -16.91 22.69 17.40
CA VAL A 685 -15.69 23.50 17.36
C VAL A 685 -14.98 23.42 18.72
N VAL A 686 -13.67 23.22 18.68
CA VAL A 686 -12.77 23.17 19.83
C VAL A 686 -11.98 24.47 19.95
N LYS A 687 -11.48 24.99 18.81
CA LYS A 687 -10.70 26.22 18.70
C LYS A 687 -11.11 26.99 17.44
N GLY A 688 -11.10 28.32 17.49
CA GLY A 688 -11.48 29.21 16.38
C GLY A 688 -12.94 29.68 16.44
N ASP A 689 -13.39 30.40 15.42
CA ASP A 689 -14.66 31.15 15.41
C ASP A 689 -15.73 30.59 14.45
N LEU A 690 -15.51 29.38 13.94
CA LEU A 690 -16.48 28.68 13.10
C LEU A 690 -17.80 28.40 13.86
N SER A 691 -18.92 28.44 13.14
CA SER A 691 -20.25 28.13 13.66
C SER A 691 -20.61 26.67 13.42
N ALA A 692 -21.06 25.95 14.45
CA ALA A 692 -21.59 24.59 14.30
C ALA A 692 -22.74 24.56 13.29
N GLY A 693 -22.72 23.59 12.39
CA GLY A 693 -23.69 23.43 11.30
C GLY A 693 -23.42 24.26 10.05
N SER A 694 -22.43 25.18 10.06
CA SER A 694 -22.02 25.89 8.85
C SER A 694 -21.26 24.96 7.88
N ASN A 695 -21.13 25.39 6.63
CA ASN A 695 -20.25 24.73 5.67
C ASN A 695 -18.96 25.54 5.56
N VAL A 696 -17.83 24.84 5.57
CA VAL A 696 -16.52 25.42 5.31
C VAL A 696 -15.86 24.71 4.14
N SER A 697 -15.19 25.47 3.28
CA SER A 697 -14.49 24.94 2.12
C SER A 697 -13.01 25.27 2.19
N PHE A 698 -12.18 24.30 1.82
CA PHE A 698 -10.74 24.46 1.67
C PHE A 698 -10.25 23.56 0.53
N SER A 699 -9.02 23.76 0.08
CA SER A 699 -8.41 22.94 -0.97
C SER A 699 -7.19 22.23 -0.40
N VAL A 700 -6.94 21.00 -0.85
CA VAL A 700 -5.69 20.28 -0.59
C VAL A 700 -4.99 19.99 -1.92
N ILE A 701 -3.66 20.06 -1.92
CA ILE A 701 -2.85 19.76 -3.10
C ILE A 701 -2.87 18.25 -3.39
N GLY A 702 -2.91 17.90 -4.67
CA GLY A 702 -3.00 16.52 -5.13
C GLY A 702 -4.42 16.14 -5.56
N GLY A 703 -4.50 15.02 -6.27
CA GLY A 703 -5.76 14.52 -6.83
C GLY A 703 -5.57 13.83 -8.17
N GLN A 704 -6.68 13.40 -8.74
CA GLN A 704 -6.73 12.77 -10.05
C GLN A 704 -7.66 13.55 -10.98
N MET A 705 -7.17 13.91 -12.17
CA MET A 705 -7.94 14.58 -13.21
C MET A 705 -7.82 13.81 -14.52
N GLY A 706 -8.88 13.08 -14.88
CA GLY A 706 -8.85 12.16 -16.01
C GLY A 706 -7.82 11.05 -15.77
N GLY A 707 -6.86 10.92 -16.69
CA GLY A 707 -5.74 9.98 -16.55
C GLY A 707 -4.50 10.54 -15.85
N PHE A 708 -4.50 11.83 -15.49
CA PHE A 708 -3.40 12.47 -14.76
C PHE A 708 -3.58 12.34 -13.27
N VAL A 709 -2.47 12.11 -12.58
CA VAL A 709 -2.38 12.00 -11.14
C VAL A 709 -1.34 12.99 -10.65
N LEU A 710 -1.69 13.80 -9.65
CA LEU A 710 -0.73 14.53 -8.84
C LEU A 710 -0.71 13.92 -7.44
N SER A 711 0.38 13.21 -7.13
CA SER A 711 0.63 12.64 -5.82
C SER A 711 1.41 13.61 -4.95
N ALA A 712 0.90 13.90 -3.76
CA ALA A 712 1.51 14.79 -2.78
C ALA A 712 1.84 13.99 -1.51
N SER A 713 3.12 13.70 -1.26
CA SER A 713 3.53 12.86 -0.13
C SER A 713 3.17 13.50 1.22
N GLY A 714 2.41 12.82 2.07
CA GLY A 714 2.10 13.32 3.41
C GLY A 714 0.94 14.32 3.49
N ILE A 715 0.23 14.53 2.38
CA ILE A 715 -1.03 15.28 2.36
C ILE A 715 -2.20 14.29 2.38
N PRO A 716 -3.14 14.42 3.34
CA PRO A 716 -4.25 13.50 3.46
C PRO A 716 -5.29 13.80 2.41
N THR A 717 -6.19 12.86 2.27
CA THR A 717 -7.30 12.96 1.33
C THR A 717 -8.61 13.06 2.06
N PHE A 718 -9.65 13.36 1.30
CA PHE A 718 -10.98 13.53 1.84
C PHE A 718 -11.97 12.70 1.05
N THR A 719 -12.85 12.02 1.76
CA THR A 719 -13.93 11.22 1.15
C THR A 719 -15.29 11.77 1.57
N ALA A 720 -16.16 12.04 0.62
CA ALA A 720 -17.51 12.50 0.90
C ALA A 720 -18.25 11.54 1.86
N GLY A 721 -18.72 12.11 2.98
CA GLY A 721 -19.43 11.46 4.07
C GLY A 721 -18.58 11.24 5.33
N GLU A 722 -17.25 11.38 5.29
CA GLU A 722 -16.41 11.02 6.44
C GLU A 722 -16.58 12.00 7.57
N GLU A 723 -16.60 11.49 8.78
CA GLU A 723 -16.50 12.32 9.97
C GLU A 723 -15.04 12.43 10.39
N VAL A 724 -14.58 13.67 10.58
CA VAL A 724 -13.17 13.99 10.83
C VAL A 724 -13.04 15.03 11.92
N VAL A 725 -11.94 14.97 12.65
CA VAL A 725 -11.37 16.07 13.42
C VAL A 725 -10.29 16.72 12.54
N LEU A 726 -10.35 18.04 12.38
CA LEU A 726 -9.43 18.81 11.54
C LEU A 726 -8.69 19.85 12.34
N TYR A 727 -7.40 19.95 12.07
CA TYR A 727 -6.48 20.98 12.54
C TYR A 727 -6.16 21.91 11.37
N MET A 728 -6.53 23.18 11.49
CA MET A 728 -6.48 24.12 10.38
C MET A 728 -5.79 25.43 10.80
N VAL A 729 -5.08 26.02 9.86
CA VAL A 729 -4.50 27.36 9.97
C VAL A 729 -5.18 28.29 8.97
N GLU A 730 -5.64 29.43 9.45
CA GLU A 730 -6.16 30.50 8.60
C GLU A 730 -5.02 31.31 8.02
N ARG A 731 -5.01 31.45 6.69
CA ARG A 731 -3.99 32.18 5.93
C ARG A 731 -4.64 33.29 5.11
N ALA A 732 -4.10 34.50 5.22
CA ALA A 732 -4.56 35.65 4.44
C ALA A 732 -4.53 35.32 2.93
N GLY A 733 -5.65 35.53 2.24
CA GLY A 733 -5.79 35.26 0.80
C GLY A 733 -6.03 33.79 0.42
N ARG A 734 -5.84 32.82 1.33
CA ARG A 734 -6.15 31.38 1.10
C ARG A 734 -7.30 30.85 1.96
N GLY A 735 -7.67 31.54 3.04
CA GLY A 735 -8.67 31.04 3.99
C GLY A 735 -8.10 29.93 4.87
N LEU A 736 -8.92 28.95 5.24
CA LEU A 736 -8.47 27.81 6.02
C LEU A 736 -7.65 26.83 5.17
N VAL A 737 -6.50 26.42 5.69
CA VAL A 737 -5.63 25.39 5.12
C VAL A 737 -5.37 24.32 6.17
N LEU A 738 -5.26 23.07 5.73
CA LEU A 738 -4.96 21.96 6.62
C LEU A 738 -3.54 22.09 7.19
N TYR A 739 -3.40 21.89 8.50
CA TYR A 739 -2.13 21.98 9.20
C TYR A 739 -1.59 20.59 9.57
N GLY A 740 -0.32 20.32 9.30
CA GLY A 740 0.33 19.07 9.69
C GLY A 740 0.13 17.87 8.77
N GLY A 741 -0.24 18.11 7.51
CA GLY A 741 -0.44 17.05 6.53
C GLY A 741 -1.40 15.98 7.05
N GLU A 742 -1.01 14.71 6.92
CA GLU A 742 -1.79 13.54 7.37
C GLU A 742 -2.18 13.61 8.85
N ARG A 743 -1.34 14.23 9.69
CA ARG A 743 -1.65 14.43 11.12
C ARG A 743 -2.75 15.47 11.37
N GLY A 744 -2.97 16.35 10.41
CA GLY A 744 -4.01 17.39 10.47
C GLY A 744 -5.43 16.85 10.39
N LYS A 745 -5.59 15.57 10.01
CA LYS A 745 -6.86 14.89 9.87
C LYS A 745 -6.89 13.65 10.76
N GLN A 746 -7.92 13.52 11.58
CA GLN A 746 -8.23 12.26 12.25
C GLN A 746 -9.64 11.85 11.90
N LEU A 747 -9.87 10.64 11.36
CA LEU A 747 -11.25 10.20 11.21
C LEU A 747 -11.84 9.60 12.48
N VAL A 748 -13.09 9.96 12.61
CA VAL A 748 -14.02 9.48 13.59
C VAL A 748 -14.68 8.24 13.02
N SER A 749 -14.34 7.08 13.58
CA SER A 749 -15.03 5.83 13.30
C SER A 749 -16.08 5.56 14.37
N THR A 750 -16.98 4.62 14.10
CA THR A 750 -17.91 4.12 15.12
C THR A 750 -17.40 2.77 15.58
N ASN A 751 -17.15 2.63 16.88
CA ASN A 751 -16.75 1.36 17.47
C ASN A 751 -17.88 0.34 17.28
N ALA A 752 -17.59 -0.75 16.59
CA ALA A 752 -18.60 -1.74 16.21
C ALA A 752 -19.21 -2.51 17.39
N LYS A 753 -18.55 -2.50 18.57
CA LYS A 753 -19.03 -3.20 19.78
C LYS A 753 -19.88 -2.29 20.66
N THR A 754 -19.47 -1.03 20.84
CA THR A 754 -20.13 -0.09 21.76
C THR A 754 -21.10 0.86 21.05
N GLY A 755 -20.95 1.05 19.74
CA GLY A 755 -21.68 2.05 18.96
C GLY A 755 -21.21 3.49 19.21
N GLU A 756 -20.15 3.68 20.00
CA GLU A 756 -19.61 5.00 20.30
C GLU A 756 -18.67 5.50 19.20
N LYS A 757 -18.64 6.83 19.02
CA LYS A 757 -17.70 7.47 18.11
C LYS A 757 -16.32 7.49 18.76
N VAL A 758 -15.33 7.00 18.03
CA VAL A 758 -13.94 6.91 18.48
C VAL A 758 -13.03 7.54 17.43
N VAL A 759 -11.88 8.03 17.88
CA VAL A 759 -10.75 8.38 17.02
C VAL A 759 -9.64 7.37 17.26
N GLN A 760 -8.90 7.04 16.20
CA GLN A 760 -7.69 6.25 16.36
C GLN A 760 -6.69 7.01 17.23
N LYS A 761 -6.02 6.28 18.12
CA LYS A 761 -4.81 6.77 18.77
C LYS A 761 -3.66 6.71 17.76
N THR A 762 -3.73 7.53 16.71
CA THR A 762 -2.50 7.97 16.02
C THR A 762 -1.68 8.78 17.03
N GLY A 763 -0.35 8.78 16.91
CA GLY A 763 0.63 9.13 17.96
C GLY A 763 0.36 10.37 18.84
N LEU A 764 -0.58 11.24 18.50
CA LEU A 764 -1.10 12.33 19.34
C LEU A 764 -1.94 11.90 20.58
N ALA A 765 -2.73 10.82 20.52
CA ALA A 765 -3.63 10.44 21.63
C ALA A 765 -3.05 9.40 22.61
N VAL A 766 -1.88 8.85 22.29
CA VAL A 766 -1.10 7.99 23.20
C VAL A 766 -0.43 8.82 24.31
N LEU A 767 -0.10 10.09 24.01
CA LEU A 767 0.84 10.88 24.82
C LEU A 767 0.27 11.45 26.14
N ASP A 768 -1.05 11.63 26.30
CA ASP A 768 -1.57 12.28 27.52
C ASP A 768 -2.83 11.65 28.14
N ALA A 769 -3.61 10.86 27.39
CA ALA A 769 -4.80 10.21 27.95
C ALA A 769 -4.49 9.06 28.92
N GLY A 770 -3.26 8.54 28.91
CA GLY A 770 -2.79 7.49 29.82
C GLY A 770 -2.74 7.90 31.30
N LYS A 771 -2.89 9.19 31.63
CA LYS A 771 -2.87 9.68 33.01
C LYS A 771 -4.23 9.68 33.72
N ALA A 772 -5.33 9.33 33.05
CA ALA A 772 -6.67 9.58 33.58
C ALA A 772 -7.62 8.37 33.75
N VAL A 773 -7.24 7.14 33.37
CA VAL A 773 -8.17 5.99 33.42
C VAL A 773 -7.61 4.84 34.27
N PRO A 774 -8.32 4.40 35.34
CA PRO A 774 -7.99 3.19 36.07
C PRO A 774 -8.02 1.96 35.17
N GLU A 775 -7.05 1.06 35.36
CA GLU A 775 -6.67 -0.06 34.49
C GLU A 775 -7.74 -1.16 34.29
N GLU A 776 -8.94 -1.02 34.87
CA GLU A 776 -9.96 -2.09 34.94
C GLU A 776 -11.13 -1.96 33.93
N GLU A 777 -11.20 -0.88 33.13
CA GLU A 777 -12.28 -0.66 32.15
C GLU A 777 -11.80 -0.12 30.77
N ALA A 778 -10.54 -0.41 30.38
CA ALA A 778 -9.97 0.16 29.16
C ALA A 778 -10.61 -0.37 27.86
N PRO A 779 -11.01 0.50 26.91
CA PRO A 779 -11.34 0.09 25.53
C PRO A 779 -10.11 -0.56 24.86
N PRO A 780 -10.30 -1.35 23.78
CA PRO A 780 -9.20 -2.04 23.12
C PRO A 780 -8.03 -1.10 22.77
N PRO A 781 -6.77 -1.57 22.85
CA PRO A 781 -5.61 -0.73 22.56
C PRO A 781 -5.73 -0.12 21.16
N GLY A 782 -5.59 1.21 21.08
CA GLY A 782 -5.58 1.95 19.81
C GLY A 782 -6.79 2.87 19.54
N GLU A 783 -7.84 2.89 20.37
CA GLU A 783 -9.01 3.78 20.18
C GLU A 783 -9.24 4.70 21.40
N LEU A 784 -9.61 5.97 21.15
CA LEU A 784 -10.03 6.93 22.18
C LEU A 784 -11.44 7.43 21.87
N GLY A 785 -12.31 7.51 22.88
CA GLY A 785 -13.65 8.05 22.69
C GLY A 785 -13.61 9.49 22.17
N LEU A 786 -14.36 9.80 21.11
CA LEU A 786 -14.34 11.15 20.52
C LEU A 786 -14.66 12.23 21.55
N LYS A 787 -15.59 11.96 22.47
CA LYS A 787 -15.96 12.92 23.53
C LYS A 787 -14.79 13.21 24.46
N GLU A 788 -14.04 12.18 24.86
CA GLU A 788 -12.87 12.30 25.72
C GLU A 788 -11.76 13.05 25.01
N TYR A 789 -11.53 12.73 23.73
CA TYR A 789 -10.54 13.42 22.91
C TYR A 789 -10.84 14.91 22.75
N LEU A 790 -12.09 15.27 22.43
CA LEU A 790 -12.48 16.68 22.31
C LEU A 790 -12.44 17.41 23.68
N ALA A 791 -12.68 16.71 24.79
CA ALA A 791 -12.54 17.29 26.12
C ALA A 791 -11.07 17.58 26.45
N PHE A 792 -10.17 16.64 26.13
CA PHE A 792 -8.73 16.80 26.25
C PHE A 792 -8.23 18.03 25.47
N LEU A 793 -8.57 18.15 24.19
CA LEU A 793 -8.16 19.29 23.37
C LEU A 793 -8.69 20.63 23.91
N ARG A 794 -9.94 20.67 24.41
CA ARG A 794 -10.51 21.89 25.01
C ARG A 794 -9.78 22.30 26.28
N ASP A 795 -9.34 21.35 27.10
CA ASP A 795 -8.58 21.67 28.31
C ASP A 795 -7.23 22.28 27.95
N MET A 796 -6.53 21.72 26.96
CA MET A 796 -5.26 22.27 26.46
C MET A 796 -5.42 23.70 25.93
N VAL A 797 -6.45 23.96 25.12
CA VAL A 797 -6.74 25.32 24.62
C VAL A 797 -6.94 26.29 25.78
N ARG A 798 -7.71 25.91 26.81
CA ARG A 798 -7.92 26.74 28.00
C ARG A 798 -6.64 27.00 28.80
N GLN A 799 -5.76 25.99 28.91
CA GLN A 799 -4.47 26.14 29.59
C GLN A 799 -3.58 27.13 28.84
N GLN A 800 -3.53 27.06 27.51
CA GLN A 800 -2.78 27.99 26.67
C GLN A 800 -3.33 29.42 26.76
N GLU A 801 -4.66 29.60 26.73
CA GLU A 801 -5.29 30.91 26.90
C GLU A 801 -5.00 31.53 28.27
N ARG A 802 -5.01 30.73 29.34
CA ARG A 802 -4.65 31.17 30.69
C ARG A 802 -3.18 31.57 30.79
N ALA A 803 -2.28 30.80 30.19
CA ALA A 803 -0.85 31.12 30.16
C ALA A 803 -0.61 32.45 29.41
N ALA A 804 -1.23 32.63 28.25
CA ALA A 804 -1.14 33.86 27.47
C ALA A 804 -1.72 35.09 28.20
N ALA A 805 -2.80 34.91 28.97
CA ALA A 805 -3.38 35.96 29.80
C ALA A 805 -2.53 36.33 31.02
N THR A 806 -1.67 35.42 31.49
CA THR A 806 -0.76 35.66 32.63
C THR A 806 0.57 36.28 32.19
N ALA A 807 0.94 36.10 30.91
CA ALA A 807 2.14 36.69 30.31
C ALA A 807 1.94 38.13 29.79
N ARG A 808 0.69 38.60 29.71
CA ARG A 808 0.31 39.99 29.41
C ARG A 808 0.07 40.77 30.70
#